data_AF-A0A0K1EDM2-F1
#
_entry.id   AF-A0A0K1EDM2-F1
#
_cell.length_a   1.000
_cell.length_b   1.000
_cell.length_c   1.000
_cell.angle_alpha   90.00
_cell.angle_beta   90.00
_cell.angle_gamma   90.00
#
_symmetry.space_group_name_H-M   'P 1'
#
loop_
_entity.id
_entity.type
_entity.pdbx_description
1 polymer ?
#
loop_
_entity_poly.entity_id
_entity_poly.type
_entity_poly.pdbx_seq_one_letter_code
_entity_poly.pdbx_strand_id
1 'polypeptide(L)'
;MRRPLALAALASLAIHALGLAGVRPRSRAHTGSATPPDPSHEAQTTTPPAPAARAGIAPLARAHATRLARLERARRARTDLVARARSELTAGRLALGAFLLRASAIDADALGQPLDLAEAEQRYDDRVGALREALRHGTLRDAVTDVFADLRYHGQPGGWMADALLDGGGSCEQLAQLVAASAYDAGARRTIALRFYGGIMADGAAHITPVSLEDVTEHDLMSGKPSAPGGTRLAPEDLVEAYARAHDLAPKLAASPGIAAPGAGDANAASATSLPPTQTPRPTLFAGMPPNQDRYPGALPLYASRAIAPPDDSVEGIPLLGEQARSCAYAVRMAALAPPVIDVATSHGLLAAEPRRQPSPRQLERQASLLSDAEALSRQNDLADRLMAWACLAALGPSTAVDLALAGERRLSTTALERTQRARDAGREALAAVRWDSVEGAQLQQRLSSEYGGRTWLLLFLDGGARVVLDLVDRGHPDDWGMVSALAALILWPPTRTEGLTRAERLPPRAQIDVMHELFHAHDHLRPWASNVALASTALETQRTTNTAGSGAASSDAAETGTDFQRAYRAYRSAAFRLWEAQGGIAEILDTLATAAQREHLDPAWEAALLDYVGRNALGLHSIRSTGMEVVRALKQAVQKNGHPSLDSLRRQLDYIDTQRSLTATTLADASRLH
;
A
#
# COMPACT_ATOMS: atom_id res chain seq x y z
N MET A 1 15.30 38.78 13.09
CA MET A 1 14.74 40.13 12.91
C MET A 1 13.23 40.02 12.67
N ARG A 2 12.49 40.83 13.44
CA ARG A 2 11.05 41.21 13.47
C ARG A 2 10.02 40.60 12.48
N ARG A 3 8.95 40.03 13.07
CA ARG A 3 7.52 39.91 12.64
C ARG A 3 6.83 41.31 12.49
N PRO A 4 5.49 41.49 12.24
CA PRO A 4 4.37 40.67 11.69
C PRO A 4 3.39 41.44 10.74
N LEU A 5 2.28 40.81 10.30
CA LEU A 5 0.86 41.28 10.14
C LEU A 5 0.17 40.37 9.08
N ALA A 6 -0.92 39.61 9.27
CA ALA A 6 -2.24 39.77 9.89
C ALA A 6 -3.25 40.67 9.12
N LEU A 7 -4.36 40.04 8.67
CA LEU A 7 -5.77 40.52 8.52
C LEU A 7 -6.48 40.45 7.14
N ALA A 8 -7.77 40.07 7.25
CA ALA A 8 -8.93 40.10 6.32
C ALA A 8 -9.01 38.97 5.28
N ALA A 9 -9.91 37.98 5.31
CA ALA A 9 -11.33 37.86 5.67
C ALA A 9 -12.33 38.56 4.72
N LEU A 10 -13.22 37.72 4.15
CA LEU A 10 -14.61 37.94 3.68
C LEU A 10 -14.92 38.29 2.21
N ALA A 11 -15.93 37.53 1.73
CA ALA A 11 -16.91 37.77 0.67
C ALA A 11 -16.56 37.40 -0.79
N SER A 12 -17.13 36.28 -1.29
CA SER A 12 -18.43 36.36 -1.98
C SER A 12 -18.99 34.98 -2.33
N LEU A 13 -20.28 34.84 -2.02
CA LEU A 13 -21.15 33.69 -2.25
C LEU A 13 -22.17 34.08 -3.34
N ALA A 14 -22.57 33.10 -4.15
CA ALA A 14 -23.82 32.97 -4.91
C ALA A 14 -23.94 33.53 -6.35
N ILE A 15 -24.79 32.79 -7.11
CA ILE A 15 -25.39 33.01 -8.46
C ILE A 15 -24.65 32.24 -9.58
N HIS A 16 -25.21 31.30 -10.36
CA HIS A 16 -26.58 30.82 -10.57
C HIS A 16 -26.58 29.40 -11.18
N ALA A 17 -27.68 28.68 -10.94
CA ALA A 17 -28.08 27.46 -11.65
C ALA A 17 -28.79 27.78 -12.98
N LEU A 18 -28.67 26.89 -13.97
CA LEU A 18 -29.72 26.42 -14.92
C LEU A 18 -29.07 25.80 -16.18
N GLY A 19 -29.56 24.64 -16.63
CA GLY A 19 -29.27 24.14 -17.97
C GLY A 19 -29.41 22.62 -18.17
N LEU A 20 -30.64 22.11 -18.11
CA LEU A 20 -31.03 20.78 -18.62
C LEU A 20 -31.09 20.75 -20.17
N ALA A 21 -31.17 19.53 -20.70
CA ALA A 21 -31.33 19.09 -22.11
C ALA A 21 -30.00 18.94 -22.88
N GLY A 22 -29.67 17.83 -23.53
CA GLY A 22 -30.45 16.68 -24.01
C GLY A 22 -30.09 16.45 -25.48
N VAL A 23 -29.28 15.44 -25.81
CA VAL A 23 -29.07 15.00 -27.20
C VAL A 23 -28.85 13.48 -27.27
N ARG A 24 -29.73 12.82 -28.04
CA ARG A 24 -29.72 11.40 -28.44
C ARG A 24 -28.61 11.10 -29.47
N PRO A 25 -28.20 9.82 -29.61
CA PRO A 25 -27.16 9.41 -30.55
C PRO A 25 -27.67 9.31 -31.99
N ARG A 26 -26.82 9.68 -32.96
CA ARG A 26 -27.03 9.45 -34.40
C ARG A 26 -26.41 8.11 -34.81
N SER A 27 -27.26 7.17 -35.21
CA SER A 27 -26.91 5.98 -35.98
C SER A 27 -26.55 6.37 -37.41
N ARG A 28 -25.42 5.87 -37.93
CA ARG A 28 -25.03 6.01 -39.33
C ARG A 28 -25.34 4.69 -40.06
N ALA A 29 -26.28 4.76 -41.00
CA ALA A 29 -26.58 3.71 -41.96
C ALA A 29 -25.52 3.71 -43.07
N HIS A 30 -25.09 2.51 -43.49
CA HIS A 30 -24.45 2.31 -44.79
C HIS A 30 -25.38 1.46 -45.67
N THR A 31 -25.82 2.08 -46.75
CA THR A 31 -26.50 1.50 -47.90
C THR A 31 -25.50 1.24 -49.02
N GLY A 32 -25.59 0.07 -49.65
CA GLY A 32 -25.06 -0.26 -50.98
C GLY A 32 -25.45 -1.71 -51.30
N SER A 33 -26.51 -1.98 -52.08
CA SER A 33 -26.56 -1.96 -53.55
C SER A 33 -25.66 -3.04 -54.17
N ALA A 34 -26.06 -3.92 -55.11
CA ALA A 34 -27.30 -4.50 -55.63
C ALA A 34 -26.84 -5.37 -56.82
N THR A 35 -27.21 -6.65 -56.89
CA THR A 35 -27.34 -7.40 -58.17
C THR A 35 -28.06 -8.74 -57.94
N PRO A 36 -29.12 -9.04 -58.72
CA PRO A 36 -29.56 -10.42 -59.01
C PRO A 36 -29.64 -10.62 -60.54
N PRO A 37 -30.16 -11.74 -61.10
CA PRO A 37 -30.47 -13.07 -60.54
C PRO A 37 -29.84 -14.24 -61.35
N ASP A 38 -29.88 -15.47 -60.82
CA ASP A 38 -30.23 -16.65 -61.65
C ASP A 38 -30.78 -17.80 -60.76
N PRO A 39 -31.87 -18.50 -61.13
CA PRO A 39 -32.55 -19.46 -60.27
C PRO A 39 -32.31 -20.90 -60.74
N SER A 40 -31.71 -21.74 -59.90
CA SER A 40 -31.96 -23.19 -59.86
C SER A 40 -31.03 -23.85 -58.86
N HIS A 41 -31.58 -24.33 -57.74
CA HIS A 41 -31.47 -25.72 -57.30
C HIS A 41 -32.15 -25.86 -55.94
N GLU A 42 -33.21 -26.66 -55.93
CA GLU A 42 -33.82 -27.23 -54.74
C GLU A 42 -32.77 -27.94 -53.89
N ALA A 43 -32.57 -27.46 -52.66
CA ALA A 43 -31.98 -28.23 -51.59
C ALA A 43 -32.72 -27.88 -50.29
N GLN A 44 -33.60 -28.80 -49.89
CA GLN A 44 -34.23 -28.82 -48.58
C GLN A 44 -33.15 -28.78 -47.50
N THR A 45 -32.98 -27.64 -46.85
CA THR A 45 -32.24 -27.50 -45.60
C THR A 45 -33.24 -27.18 -44.51
N THR A 46 -33.62 -28.20 -43.77
CA THR A 46 -34.38 -28.10 -42.53
C THR A 46 -33.58 -27.25 -41.54
N THR A 47 -33.99 -25.99 -41.36
CA THR A 47 -33.49 -25.13 -40.30
C THR A 47 -33.91 -25.75 -38.96
N PRO A 48 -32.98 -26.10 -38.05
CA PRO A 48 -33.37 -26.50 -36.70
C PRO A 48 -34.04 -25.30 -36.02
N PRO A 49 -35.13 -25.50 -35.26
CA PRO A 49 -35.71 -24.42 -34.49
C PRO A 49 -34.66 -23.86 -33.54
N ALA A 50 -34.47 -22.54 -33.56
CA ALA A 50 -33.62 -21.84 -32.62
C ALA A 50 -33.93 -22.32 -31.19
N PRO A 51 -32.95 -22.88 -30.45
CA PRO A 51 -33.20 -23.28 -29.08
C PRO A 51 -33.55 -22.02 -28.29
N ALA A 52 -34.73 -22.08 -27.68
CA ALA A 52 -35.38 -20.98 -27.02
C ALA A 52 -34.45 -20.23 -26.05
N ALA A 53 -34.44 -18.90 -26.17
CA ALA A 53 -34.03 -17.95 -25.13
C ALA A 53 -34.84 -18.06 -23.82
N ARG A 54 -35.66 -19.12 -23.65
CA ARG A 54 -36.43 -19.44 -22.43
C ARG A 54 -35.61 -20.22 -21.39
N ALA A 55 -34.41 -20.72 -21.72
CA ALA A 55 -33.58 -21.48 -20.78
C ALA A 55 -32.91 -20.62 -19.68
N GLY A 56 -32.82 -19.29 -19.87
CA GLY A 56 -32.14 -18.39 -18.91
C GLY A 56 -32.99 -17.83 -17.77
N ILE A 57 -34.33 -17.84 -17.90
CA ILE A 57 -35.23 -17.20 -16.92
C ILE A 57 -35.54 -18.14 -15.74
N ALA A 58 -35.70 -19.44 -15.98
CA ALA A 58 -36.04 -20.41 -14.94
C ALA A 58 -34.94 -20.62 -13.86
N PRO A 59 -33.63 -20.58 -14.17
CA PRO A 59 -32.58 -20.62 -13.15
C PRO A 59 -32.52 -19.34 -12.29
N LEU A 60 -32.66 -18.17 -12.91
CA LEU A 60 -32.66 -16.88 -12.19
C LEU A 60 -33.89 -16.74 -11.28
N ALA A 61 -35.08 -17.11 -11.78
CA ALA A 61 -36.31 -17.12 -10.98
C ALA A 61 -36.20 -18.08 -9.79
N ARG A 62 -35.62 -19.27 -9.97
CA ARG A 62 -35.37 -20.24 -8.88
C ARG A 62 -34.35 -19.71 -7.87
N ALA A 63 -33.23 -19.13 -8.33
CA ALA A 63 -32.24 -18.52 -7.44
C ALA A 63 -32.86 -17.37 -6.61
N HIS A 64 -33.70 -16.55 -7.24
CA HIS A 64 -34.42 -15.47 -6.57
C HIS A 64 -35.43 -16.00 -5.53
N ALA A 65 -36.25 -16.98 -5.90
CA ALA A 65 -37.22 -17.61 -4.98
C ALA A 65 -36.53 -18.28 -3.78
N THR A 66 -35.42 -18.99 -4.01
CA THR A 66 -34.60 -19.59 -2.93
C THR A 66 -34.03 -18.53 -2.00
N ARG A 67 -33.53 -17.41 -2.55
CA ARG A 67 -33.05 -16.28 -1.76
C ARG A 67 -34.16 -15.67 -0.90
N LEU A 68 -35.34 -15.41 -1.46
CA LEU A 68 -36.48 -14.87 -0.70
C LEU A 68 -36.93 -15.82 0.41
N ALA A 69 -37.04 -17.11 0.12
CA ALA A 69 -37.40 -18.11 1.12
C ALA A 69 -36.37 -18.17 2.26
N ARG A 70 -35.08 -17.97 1.95
CA ARG A 70 -34.01 -17.90 2.95
C ARG A 70 -34.11 -16.66 3.83
N LEU A 71 -34.33 -15.49 3.24
CA LEU A 71 -34.53 -14.24 3.98
C LEU A 71 -35.73 -14.31 4.94
N GLU A 72 -36.82 -14.93 4.52
CA GLU A 72 -38.02 -15.10 5.35
C GLU A 72 -37.80 -16.10 6.50
N ARG A 73 -37.07 -17.20 6.25
CA ARG A 73 -36.66 -18.12 7.34
C ARG A 73 -35.74 -17.42 8.33
N ALA A 74 -34.76 -16.65 7.83
CA ALA A 74 -33.87 -15.88 8.67
C ALA A 74 -34.66 -14.88 9.53
N ARG A 75 -35.59 -14.11 8.95
CA ARG A 75 -36.44 -13.18 9.70
C ARG A 75 -37.15 -13.83 10.88
N ARG A 76 -37.80 -14.98 10.67
CA ARG A 76 -38.46 -15.75 11.74
C ARG A 76 -37.47 -16.23 12.81
N ALA A 77 -36.35 -16.80 12.38
CA ALA A 77 -35.30 -17.26 13.29
C ALA A 77 -34.73 -16.12 14.15
N ARG A 78 -34.55 -14.91 13.58
CA ARG A 78 -34.12 -13.72 14.33
C ARG A 78 -35.16 -13.30 15.37
N THR A 79 -36.44 -13.29 15.00
CA THR A 79 -37.53 -12.97 15.94
C THR A 79 -37.56 -13.94 17.12
N ASP A 80 -37.48 -15.25 16.84
CA ASP A 80 -37.48 -16.27 17.89
C ASP A 80 -36.24 -16.18 18.79
N LEU A 81 -35.07 -15.93 18.19
CA LEU A 81 -33.81 -15.76 18.92
C LEU A 81 -33.86 -14.56 19.87
N VAL A 82 -34.30 -13.39 19.38
CA VAL A 82 -34.42 -12.16 20.19
C VAL A 82 -35.45 -12.33 21.30
N ALA A 83 -36.61 -12.93 21.01
CA ALA A 83 -37.65 -13.17 22.01
C ALA A 83 -37.14 -14.08 23.15
N ARG A 84 -36.41 -15.14 22.78
CA ARG A 84 -35.78 -16.05 23.76
C ARG A 84 -34.74 -15.32 24.59
N ALA A 85 -33.83 -14.57 23.96
CA ALA A 85 -32.78 -13.83 24.66
C ALA A 85 -33.33 -12.81 25.65
N ARG A 86 -34.41 -12.08 25.29
CA ARG A 86 -35.11 -11.17 26.21
C ARG A 86 -35.71 -11.90 27.42
N SER A 87 -36.29 -13.07 27.20
CA SER A 87 -36.83 -13.89 28.29
C SER A 87 -35.72 -14.41 29.21
N GLU A 88 -34.59 -14.86 28.64
CA GLU A 88 -33.44 -15.36 29.40
C GLU A 88 -32.73 -14.25 30.17
N LEU A 89 -32.61 -13.06 29.58
CA LEU A 89 -32.09 -11.86 30.23
C LEU A 89 -32.95 -11.48 31.44
N THR A 90 -34.28 -11.43 31.27
CA THR A 90 -35.23 -11.19 32.36
C THR A 90 -35.08 -12.22 33.49
N ALA A 91 -34.77 -13.47 33.14
CA ALA A 91 -34.54 -14.55 34.11
C ALA A 91 -33.11 -14.58 34.68
N GLY A 92 -32.22 -13.67 34.27
CA GLY A 92 -30.81 -13.61 34.68
C GLY A 92 -29.93 -14.75 34.12
N ARG A 93 -30.44 -15.51 33.15
CA ARG A 93 -29.81 -16.72 32.57
C ARG A 93 -29.33 -16.55 31.14
N LEU A 94 -29.30 -15.33 30.60
CA LEU A 94 -28.76 -15.08 29.26
C LEU A 94 -27.32 -15.59 29.16
N ALA A 95 -27.05 -16.40 28.13
CA ALA A 95 -25.71 -16.72 27.66
C ALA A 95 -25.44 -15.87 26.42
N LEU A 96 -24.72 -14.76 26.60
CA LEU A 96 -24.60 -13.71 25.58
C LEU A 96 -23.82 -14.21 24.36
N GLY A 97 -22.78 -15.02 24.57
CA GLY A 97 -22.02 -15.64 23.49
C GLY A 97 -22.85 -16.55 22.62
N ALA A 98 -23.64 -17.44 23.25
CA ALA A 98 -24.52 -18.35 22.53
C ALA A 98 -25.55 -17.59 21.67
N PHE A 99 -26.09 -16.47 22.19
CA PHE A 99 -26.95 -15.59 21.41
C PHE A 99 -26.23 -15.02 20.17
N LEU A 100 -25.02 -14.46 20.33
CA LEU A 100 -24.26 -13.83 19.23
C LEU A 100 -23.76 -14.84 18.20
N LEU A 101 -23.34 -16.04 18.61
CA LEU A 101 -22.99 -17.13 17.70
C LEU A 101 -24.20 -17.59 16.89
N ARG A 102 -25.36 -17.71 17.53
CA ARG A 102 -26.59 -18.08 16.82
C ARG A 102 -27.08 -16.99 15.88
N ALA A 103 -26.95 -15.72 16.27
CA ALA A 103 -27.20 -14.57 15.41
C ALA A 103 -26.29 -14.62 14.16
N SER A 104 -24.99 -14.88 14.37
CA SER A 104 -24.01 -15.05 13.28
C SER A 104 -24.43 -16.16 12.31
N ALA A 105 -24.88 -17.31 12.81
CA ALA A 105 -25.34 -18.42 11.97
C ALA A 105 -26.60 -18.08 11.15
N ILE A 106 -27.55 -17.34 11.72
CA ILE A 106 -28.76 -16.91 11.01
C ILE A 106 -28.41 -15.93 9.89
N ASP A 107 -27.47 -15.01 10.15
CA ASP A 107 -27.04 -14.03 9.15
C ASP A 107 -26.18 -14.65 8.06
N ALA A 108 -25.33 -15.61 8.40
CA ALA A 108 -24.57 -16.41 7.45
C ALA A 108 -25.49 -17.21 6.53
N ASP A 109 -26.49 -17.91 7.08
CA ASP A 109 -27.53 -18.56 6.27
C ASP A 109 -28.22 -17.53 5.39
N ALA A 110 -28.73 -16.41 5.93
CA ALA A 110 -29.42 -15.38 5.15
C ALA A 110 -28.62 -14.90 3.91
N LEU A 111 -27.31 -14.75 4.06
CA LEU A 111 -26.38 -14.36 2.98
C LEU A 111 -25.94 -15.54 2.08
N GLY A 112 -26.25 -16.78 2.45
CA GLY A 112 -25.82 -17.99 1.75
C GLY A 112 -24.34 -18.28 1.93
N GLN A 113 -23.77 -17.86 3.05
CA GLN A 113 -22.36 -18.04 3.38
C GLN A 113 -22.23 -19.22 4.36
N PRO A 114 -21.25 -20.11 4.16
CA PRO A 114 -20.99 -21.20 5.10
C PRO A 114 -20.41 -20.62 6.40
N LEU A 115 -20.83 -21.20 7.53
CA LEU A 115 -20.27 -20.92 8.85
C LEU A 115 -20.14 -22.23 9.62
N ASP A 116 -18.94 -22.54 10.10
CA ASP A 116 -18.72 -23.66 11.03
C ASP A 116 -19.09 -23.22 12.44
N LEU A 117 -20.39 -23.29 12.74
CA LEU A 117 -20.91 -22.89 14.04
C LEU A 117 -20.37 -23.76 15.17
N ALA A 118 -20.18 -25.06 14.94
CA ALA A 118 -19.72 -25.99 15.98
C ALA A 118 -18.28 -25.69 16.40
N GLU A 119 -17.39 -25.42 15.43
CA GLU A 119 -16.04 -25.00 15.73
C GLU A 119 -16.02 -23.64 16.43
N ALA A 120 -16.84 -22.68 16.00
CA ALA A 120 -16.94 -21.38 16.65
C ALA A 120 -17.44 -21.48 18.10
N GLU A 121 -18.45 -22.32 18.38
CA GLU A 121 -18.96 -22.61 19.73
C GLU A 121 -17.87 -23.22 20.61
N GLN A 122 -17.14 -24.23 20.12
CA GLN A 122 -16.04 -24.85 20.86
C GLN A 122 -14.94 -23.82 21.22
N ARG A 123 -14.47 -23.04 20.24
CA ARG A 123 -13.44 -22.01 20.46
C ARG A 123 -13.92 -20.93 21.43
N TYR A 124 -15.21 -20.58 21.41
CA TYR A 124 -15.78 -19.63 22.36
C TYR A 124 -15.80 -20.20 23.79
N ASP A 125 -16.26 -21.44 23.96
CA ASP A 125 -16.34 -22.09 25.27
C ASP A 125 -14.95 -22.26 25.89
N ASP A 126 -13.94 -22.62 25.10
CA ASP A 126 -12.55 -22.70 25.54
C ASP A 126 -12.04 -21.35 26.06
N ARG A 127 -12.36 -20.25 25.36
CA ARG A 127 -11.98 -18.89 25.78
C ARG A 127 -12.71 -18.46 27.05
N VAL A 128 -14.01 -18.76 27.18
CA VAL A 128 -14.76 -18.46 28.41
C VAL A 128 -14.18 -19.25 29.59
N GLY A 129 -13.81 -20.51 29.37
CA GLY A 129 -13.11 -21.34 30.37
C GLY A 129 -11.79 -20.72 30.81
N ALA A 130 -10.93 -20.35 29.85
CA ALA A 130 -9.65 -19.69 30.13
C ALA A 130 -9.82 -18.35 30.85
N LEU A 131 -10.81 -17.54 30.44
CA LEU A 131 -11.10 -16.26 31.08
C LEU A 131 -11.61 -16.41 32.51
N ARG A 132 -12.48 -17.40 32.79
CA ARG A 132 -12.89 -17.70 34.16
C ARG A 132 -11.72 -18.08 35.06
N GLU A 133 -10.75 -18.82 34.53
CA GLU A 133 -9.55 -19.18 35.29
C GLU A 133 -8.64 -17.97 35.51
N ALA A 134 -8.36 -17.19 34.47
CA ALA A 134 -7.52 -15.99 34.58
C ALA A 134 -8.10 -14.96 35.56
N LEU A 135 -9.43 -14.77 35.56
CA LEU A 135 -10.13 -13.86 36.49
C LEU A 135 -10.03 -14.28 37.96
N ARG A 136 -9.60 -15.51 38.29
CA ARG A 136 -9.33 -15.91 39.68
C ARG A 136 -8.05 -15.29 40.24
N HIS A 137 -7.14 -14.87 39.36
CA HIS A 137 -5.78 -14.47 39.72
C HIS A 137 -5.45 -13.02 39.36
N GLY A 138 -6.34 -12.29 38.68
CA GLY A 138 -6.06 -10.94 38.19
C GLY A 138 -7.30 -10.09 37.90
N THR A 139 -7.07 -8.89 37.36
CA THR A 139 -8.14 -7.98 36.92
C THR A 139 -8.75 -8.44 35.59
N LEU A 140 -9.88 -7.84 35.21
CA LEU A 140 -10.46 -8.11 33.89
C LEU A 140 -9.50 -7.66 32.77
N ARG A 141 -8.80 -6.53 32.97
CA ARG A 141 -7.80 -6.00 32.03
C ARG A 141 -6.65 -6.99 31.78
N ASP A 142 -6.10 -7.58 32.85
CA ASP A 142 -5.01 -8.56 32.75
C ASP A 142 -5.51 -9.86 32.11
N ALA A 143 -6.66 -10.37 32.59
CA ALA A 143 -7.23 -11.62 32.12
C ALA A 143 -7.60 -11.58 30.62
N VAL A 144 -8.13 -10.46 30.13
CA VAL A 144 -8.44 -10.28 28.71
C VAL A 144 -7.15 -10.20 27.88
N THR A 145 -6.12 -9.54 28.39
CA THR A 145 -4.81 -9.49 27.71
C THR A 145 -4.27 -10.89 27.48
N ASP A 146 -4.26 -11.73 28.51
CA ASP A 146 -3.70 -13.08 28.43
C ASP A 146 -4.52 -14.02 27.52
N VAL A 147 -5.85 -14.02 27.69
CA VAL A 147 -6.74 -14.96 27.00
C VAL A 147 -6.92 -14.63 25.52
N PHE A 148 -6.76 -13.37 25.13
CA PHE A 148 -6.99 -12.90 23.77
C PHE A 148 -5.70 -12.38 23.08
N ALA A 149 -4.52 -12.67 23.65
CA ALA A 149 -3.22 -12.29 23.12
C ALA A 149 -2.93 -12.82 21.70
N ASP A 150 -3.64 -13.88 21.30
CA ASP A 150 -3.49 -14.54 20.00
C ASP A 150 -4.33 -13.88 18.90
N LEU A 151 -5.33 -13.07 19.26
CA LEU A 151 -6.22 -12.43 18.29
C LEU A 151 -5.53 -11.27 17.56
N ARG A 152 -5.81 -11.16 16.26
CA ARG A 152 -5.34 -10.08 15.39
C ARG A 152 -6.43 -9.04 15.14
N TYR A 153 -6.03 -7.80 14.90
CA TYR A 153 -6.95 -6.75 14.48
C TYR A 153 -6.98 -6.66 12.95
N HIS A 154 -8.18 -6.68 12.37
CA HIS A 154 -8.44 -6.49 10.97
C HIS A 154 -9.35 -5.25 10.82
N GLY A 155 -8.82 -4.13 10.31
CA GLY A 155 -9.55 -2.85 10.21
C GLY A 155 -10.67 -2.79 9.16
N GLN A 156 -11.39 -3.89 8.93
CA GLN A 156 -12.53 -3.96 8.01
C GLN A 156 -13.84 -3.90 8.79
N PRO A 157 -14.67 -2.86 8.64
CA PRO A 157 -15.91 -2.75 9.39
C PRO A 157 -16.88 -3.92 9.13
N GLY A 158 -17.67 -4.25 10.15
CA GLY A 158 -18.66 -5.32 10.10
C GLY A 158 -18.08 -6.73 10.21
N GLY A 159 -18.95 -7.72 9.98
CA GLY A 159 -18.68 -9.15 10.13
C GLY A 159 -19.32 -9.73 11.38
N TRP A 160 -19.16 -11.04 11.58
CA TRP A 160 -19.75 -11.73 12.71
C TRP A 160 -18.76 -11.95 13.84
N MET A 161 -19.24 -12.05 15.08
CA MET A 161 -18.42 -12.52 16.20
C MET A 161 -17.80 -13.90 15.90
N ALA A 162 -18.54 -14.78 15.23
CA ALA A 162 -18.08 -16.11 14.84
C ALA A 162 -16.87 -16.07 13.87
N ASP A 163 -16.82 -15.11 12.95
CA ASP A 163 -15.64 -14.94 12.07
C ASP A 163 -14.38 -14.66 12.90
N ALA A 164 -14.47 -13.83 13.95
CA ALA A 164 -13.30 -13.50 14.77
C ALA A 164 -12.72 -14.72 15.49
N LEU A 165 -13.58 -15.66 15.90
CA LEU A 165 -13.16 -16.93 16.49
C LEU A 165 -12.52 -17.86 15.47
N LEU A 166 -13.10 -17.99 14.28
CA LEU A 166 -12.64 -18.90 13.24
C LEU A 166 -11.35 -18.40 12.56
N ASP A 167 -11.28 -17.10 12.27
CA ASP A 167 -10.16 -16.45 11.59
C ASP A 167 -9.02 -16.06 12.55
N GLY A 168 -9.22 -16.13 13.87
CA GLY A 168 -8.23 -15.71 14.86
C GLY A 168 -8.02 -14.20 14.92
N GLY A 169 -9.05 -13.41 14.58
CA GLY A 169 -8.99 -11.96 14.56
C GLY A 169 -10.15 -11.31 13.83
N GLY A 170 -10.35 -10.01 14.02
CA GLY A 170 -11.48 -9.30 13.46
C GLY A 170 -11.39 -7.79 13.60
N SER A 171 -12.46 -7.10 13.26
CA SER A 171 -12.57 -5.65 13.42
C SER A 171 -12.89 -5.24 14.85
N CYS A 172 -12.87 -3.93 15.12
CA CYS A 172 -13.29 -3.38 16.41
C CYS A 172 -14.66 -3.92 16.83
N GLU A 173 -15.58 -4.10 15.88
CA GLU A 173 -16.91 -4.61 16.15
C GLU A 173 -16.91 -6.07 16.61
N GLN A 174 -16.30 -6.96 15.83
CA GLN A 174 -16.31 -8.40 16.11
C GLN A 174 -15.53 -8.73 17.39
N LEU A 175 -14.39 -8.06 17.57
CA LEU A 175 -13.54 -8.21 18.75
C LEU A 175 -14.23 -7.67 20.00
N ALA A 176 -14.90 -6.51 19.91
CA ALA A 176 -15.64 -5.96 21.04
C ALA A 176 -16.80 -6.87 21.46
N GLN A 177 -17.54 -7.42 20.49
CA GLN A 177 -18.59 -8.40 20.76
C GLN A 177 -18.04 -9.64 21.47
N LEU A 178 -16.94 -10.20 20.93
CA LEU A 178 -16.32 -11.40 21.48
C LEU A 178 -15.84 -11.18 22.92
N VAL A 179 -15.05 -10.15 23.17
CA VAL A 179 -14.51 -9.86 24.51
C VAL A 179 -15.63 -9.54 25.50
N ALA A 180 -16.61 -8.73 25.10
CA ALA A 180 -17.72 -8.37 25.98
C ALA A 180 -18.60 -9.57 26.34
N ALA A 181 -18.91 -10.43 25.36
CA ALA A 181 -19.68 -11.64 25.58
C ALA A 181 -18.93 -12.64 26.45
N SER A 182 -17.65 -12.89 26.17
CA SER A 182 -16.84 -13.81 26.97
C SER A 182 -16.71 -13.33 28.41
N ALA A 183 -16.47 -12.04 28.65
CA ALA A 183 -16.41 -11.48 30.00
C ALA A 183 -17.77 -11.57 30.72
N TYR A 184 -18.87 -11.30 30.01
CA TYR A 184 -20.23 -11.43 30.55
C TYR A 184 -20.53 -12.87 30.98
N ASP A 185 -20.24 -13.85 30.13
CA ASP A 185 -20.49 -15.28 30.38
C ASP A 185 -19.47 -15.89 31.37
N ALA A 186 -18.29 -15.28 31.52
CA ALA A 186 -17.31 -15.62 32.55
C ALA A 186 -17.69 -15.09 33.94
N GLY A 187 -18.73 -14.25 34.06
CA GLY A 187 -19.24 -13.72 35.32
C GLY A 187 -18.81 -12.29 35.65
N ALA A 188 -18.06 -11.62 34.77
CA ALA A 188 -17.60 -10.24 34.93
C ALA A 188 -18.67 -9.19 34.56
N ARG A 189 -19.97 -9.54 34.65
CA ARG A 189 -21.10 -8.74 34.13
C ARG A 189 -21.14 -7.29 34.62
N ARG A 190 -20.63 -7.02 35.82
CA ARG A 190 -20.64 -5.67 36.44
C ARG A 190 -19.38 -4.87 36.17
N THR A 191 -18.33 -5.50 35.66
CA THR A 191 -17.02 -4.89 35.41
C THR A 191 -16.69 -4.77 33.93
N ILE A 192 -17.54 -5.29 33.04
CA ILE A 192 -17.45 -5.13 31.59
C ILE A 192 -18.57 -4.22 31.05
N ALA A 193 -18.22 -3.34 30.12
CA ALA A 193 -19.16 -2.58 29.30
C ALA A 193 -18.62 -2.44 27.87
N LEU A 194 -19.43 -1.86 26.98
CA LEU A 194 -19.02 -1.44 25.64
C LEU A 194 -19.05 0.08 25.55
N ARG A 195 -18.13 0.64 24.77
CA ARG A 195 -18.13 2.06 24.42
C ARG A 195 -18.22 2.24 22.91
N PHE A 196 -19.29 2.89 22.46
CA PHE A 196 -19.57 3.13 21.06
C PHE A 196 -19.35 4.60 20.67
N TYR A 197 -18.48 4.84 19.69
CA TYR A 197 -18.22 6.13 19.06
C TYR A 197 -18.87 6.12 17.68
N GLY A 198 -20.03 6.78 17.56
CA GLY A 198 -20.87 6.70 16.36
C GLY A 198 -20.51 7.68 15.24
N GLY A 199 -19.61 8.63 15.49
CA GLY A 199 -19.12 9.52 14.46
C GLY A 199 -18.27 8.76 13.43
N ILE A 200 -18.70 8.78 12.17
CA ILE A 200 -17.97 8.16 11.06
C ILE A 200 -16.54 8.70 11.02
N MET A 201 -15.57 7.79 11.14
CA MET A 201 -14.14 8.04 11.05
C MET A 201 -13.71 8.30 9.59
N ALA A 202 -12.46 8.70 9.40
CA ALA A 202 -11.93 9.01 8.06
C ALA A 202 -12.04 7.84 7.08
N ASP A 203 -12.03 6.59 7.57
CA ASP A 203 -12.18 5.37 6.77
C ASP A 203 -13.64 5.00 6.47
N GLY A 204 -14.63 5.71 7.04
CA GLY A 204 -16.06 5.43 6.85
C GLY A 204 -16.69 4.53 7.91
N ALA A 205 -15.93 4.10 8.93
CA ALA A 205 -16.42 3.23 10.00
C ALA A 205 -16.72 4.00 11.29
N ALA A 206 -17.63 3.47 12.11
CA ALA A 206 -17.75 3.83 13.52
C ALA A 206 -16.81 2.95 14.36
N HIS A 207 -16.53 3.33 15.60
CA HIS A 207 -15.68 2.55 16.50
C HIS A 207 -16.46 2.06 17.71
N ILE A 208 -16.21 0.82 18.11
CA ILE A 208 -16.68 0.26 19.37
C ILE A 208 -15.50 -0.44 20.05
N THR A 209 -15.43 -0.34 21.38
CA THR A 209 -14.44 -1.06 22.17
C THR A 209 -15.06 -1.63 23.46
N PRO A 210 -14.65 -2.84 23.91
CA PRO A 210 -14.96 -3.33 25.24
C PRO A 210 -14.15 -2.55 26.27
N VAL A 211 -14.78 -2.17 27.37
CA VAL A 211 -14.14 -1.39 28.45
C VAL A 211 -14.28 -2.10 29.79
N SER A 212 -13.21 -2.17 30.58
CA SER A 212 -13.32 -2.55 31.99
C SER A 212 -13.69 -1.34 32.84
N LEU A 213 -14.53 -1.61 33.84
CA LEU A 213 -14.98 -0.65 34.85
C LEU A 213 -14.21 -0.95 36.13
N GLU A 214 -13.00 -0.40 36.24
CA GLU A 214 -12.12 -0.56 37.39
C GLU A 214 -12.04 0.78 38.15
N ASP A 215 -12.43 0.75 39.44
CA ASP A 215 -12.56 1.94 40.28
C ASP A 215 -13.46 3.04 39.65
N VAL A 216 -12.88 4.21 39.38
CA VAL A 216 -13.55 5.38 38.80
C VAL A 216 -13.19 5.55 37.31
N THR A 217 -12.32 4.69 36.77
CA THR A 217 -11.75 4.84 35.43
C THR A 217 -12.25 3.74 34.51
N GLU A 218 -12.59 4.11 33.28
CA GLU A 218 -12.84 3.13 32.23
C GLU A 218 -11.55 2.85 31.48
N HIS A 219 -11.21 1.58 31.31
CA HIS A 219 -10.06 1.17 30.52
C HIS A 219 -10.53 0.49 29.23
N ASP A 220 -10.08 0.99 28.08
CA ASP A 220 -10.27 0.37 26.78
C ASP A 220 -9.45 -0.93 26.76
N LEU A 221 -10.15 -2.07 26.73
CA LEU A 221 -9.54 -3.39 26.81
C LEU A 221 -8.80 -3.77 25.54
N MET A 222 -9.06 -3.13 24.40
CA MET A 222 -8.32 -3.40 23.17
C MET A 222 -6.99 -2.65 23.14
N SER A 223 -6.99 -1.37 23.56
CA SER A 223 -5.77 -0.56 23.57
C SER A 223 -4.96 -0.65 24.86
N GLY A 224 -5.54 -1.22 25.93
CA GLY A 224 -4.94 -1.28 27.25
C GLY A 224 -4.83 0.09 27.93
N LYS A 225 -5.44 1.15 27.39
CA LYS A 225 -5.32 2.54 27.87
C LYS A 225 -6.62 3.01 28.52
N PRO A 226 -6.61 4.14 29.27
CA PRO A 226 -7.85 4.79 29.66
C PRO A 226 -8.73 5.07 28.43
N SER A 227 -10.03 4.81 28.54
CA SER A 227 -10.99 5.04 27.46
C SER A 227 -11.00 6.50 27.05
N ALA A 228 -11.04 6.75 25.74
CA ALA A 228 -11.13 8.11 25.22
C ALA A 228 -12.44 8.79 25.67
N PRO A 229 -12.43 10.12 25.93
CA PRO A 229 -13.63 10.86 26.31
C PRO A 229 -14.68 10.83 25.18
N GLY A 230 -15.95 11.05 25.56
CA GLY A 230 -17.10 10.88 24.66
C GLY A 230 -17.48 9.41 24.49
N GLY A 231 -18.29 9.12 23.47
CA GLY A 231 -18.84 7.79 23.28
C GLY A 231 -20.11 7.55 24.10
N THR A 232 -20.91 6.56 23.70
CA THR A 232 -22.02 6.06 24.51
C THR A 232 -21.62 4.73 25.16
N ARG A 233 -21.77 4.65 26.49
CA ARG A 233 -21.60 3.40 27.24
C ARG A 233 -22.83 2.52 27.06
N LEU A 234 -22.60 1.23 26.83
CA LEU A 234 -23.62 0.19 26.67
C LEU A 234 -23.28 -0.98 27.60
N ALA A 235 -24.31 -1.60 28.19
CA ALA A 235 -24.11 -2.87 28.86
C ALA A 235 -23.90 -3.99 27.81
N PRO A 236 -23.14 -5.06 28.11
CA PRO A 236 -22.94 -6.15 27.14
C PRO A 236 -24.26 -6.75 26.62
N GLU A 237 -25.26 -6.92 27.50
CA GLU A 237 -26.59 -7.44 27.14
C GLU A 237 -27.38 -6.52 26.19
N ASP A 238 -27.04 -5.24 26.08
CA ASP A 238 -27.66 -4.32 25.11
C ASP A 238 -27.36 -4.73 23.66
N LEU A 239 -26.37 -5.60 23.43
CA LEU A 239 -26.12 -6.22 22.13
C LEU A 239 -27.33 -7.02 21.61
N VAL A 240 -28.18 -7.55 22.49
CA VAL A 240 -29.45 -8.20 22.09
C VAL A 240 -30.37 -7.19 21.41
N GLU A 241 -30.49 -6.00 21.99
CA GLU A 241 -31.32 -4.93 21.45
C GLU A 241 -30.67 -4.25 20.24
N ALA A 242 -29.34 -4.15 20.21
CA ALA A 242 -28.62 -3.69 19.03
C ALA A 242 -28.85 -4.63 17.84
N TYR A 243 -28.77 -5.95 18.06
CA TYR A 243 -29.12 -6.94 17.05
C TYR A 243 -30.59 -6.81 16.60
N ALA A 244 -31.52 -6.70 17.55
CA ALA A 244 -32.93 -6.54 17.24
C ALA A 244 -33.19 -5.29 16.38
N ARG A 245 -32.57 -4.15 16.69
CA ARG A 245 -32.71 -2.91 15.92
C ARG A 245 -32.03 -2.99 14.55
N ALA A 246 -30.85 -3.59 14.46
CA ALA A 246 -30.13 -3.78 13.19
C ALA A 246 -30.92 -4.62 12.17
N HIS A 247 -31.88 -5.41 12.65
CA HIS A 247 -32.76 -6.26 11.84
C HIS A 247 -34.24 -5.85 11.86
N ASP A 248 -34.56 -4.61 12.25
CA ASP A 248 -35.93 -4.06 12.29
C ASP A 248 -36.91 -4.90 13.16
N LEU A 249 -36.41 -5.56 14.21
CA LEU A 249 -37.18 -6.31 15.21
C LEU A 249 -37.45 -5.52 16.49
N ALA A 250 -36.85 -4.33 16.60
CA ALA A 250 -37.08 -3.39 17.69
C ALA A 250 -37.16 -1.96 17.12
N PRO A 251 -37.88 -1.03 17.79
CA PRO A 251 -37.96 0.36 17.35
C PRO A 251 -36.56 0.99 17.25
N LYS A 252 -36.33 1.76 16.18
CA LYS A 252 -35.11 2.58 16.06
C LYS A 252 -35.11 3.62 17.18
N LEU A 253 -33.93 3.82 17.79
CA LEU A 253 -33.78 4.85 18.82
C LEU A 253 -33.97 6.23 18.18
N ALA A 254 -34.68 7.12 18.87
CA ALA A 254 -34.87 8.48 18.39
C ALA A 254 -33.51 9.16 18.21
N ALA A 255 -33.30 9.83 17.07
CA ALA A 255 -32.11 10.63 16.87
C ALA A 255 -32.02 11.69 17.97
N SER A 256 -30.86 11.83 18.60
CA SER A 256 -30.65 12.83 19.65
C SER A 256 -31.04 14.22 19.13
N PRO A 257 -32.03 14.89 19.74
CA PRO A 257 -32.41 16.24 19.35
C PRO A 257 -31.30 17.19 19.82
N GLY A 258 -30.51 17.74 18.90
CA GLY A 258 -29.57 18.81 19.30
C GLY A 258 -28.46 19.22 18.34
N ILE A 259 -27.96 18.36 17.46
CA ILE A 259 -26.86 18.76 16.54
C ILE A 259 -27.11 18.13 15.17
N ALA A 260 -27.96 18.75 14.37
CA ALA A 260 -28.14 18.38 12.97
C ALA A 260 -26.96 18.92 12.16
N ALA A 261 -25.90 18.13 12.00
CA ALA A 261 -25.07 18.28 10.81
C ALA A 261 -25.95 17.87 9.59
N PRO A 262 -25.94 18.65 8.48
CA PRO A 262 -26.73 18.30 7.31
C PRO A 262 -26.22 16.94 6.76
N GLY A 263 -27.07 15.91 6.78
CA GLY A 263 -26.77 14.60 6.17
C GLY A 263 -26.83 13.37 7.09
N ALA A 264 -27.04 13.53 8.40
CA ALA A 264 -26.96 12.40 9.35
C ALA A 264 -28.12 11.38 9.30
N GLY A 265 -29.24 11.71 8.65
CA GLY A 265 -30.45 10.87 8.63
C GLY A 265 -30.31 9.52 7.90
N ASP A 266 -29.40 9.45 6.92
CA ASP A 266 -29.16 8.25 6.10
C ASP A 266 -27.72 7.70 6.24
N ALA A 267 -26.87 8.38 7.02
CA ALA A 267 -25.42 8.11 7.08
C ALA A 267 -25.05 6.79 7.77
N ASN A 268 -25.82 6.33 8.77
CA ASN A 268 -25.58 5.03 9.42
C ASN A 268 -25.93 3.83 8.52
N ALA A 269 -26.79 4.02 7.51
CA ALA A 269 -27.01 3.04 6.45
C ALA A 269 -25.99 3.21 5.30
N ALA A 270 -25.47 4.43 5.11
CA ALA A 270 -24.48 4.77 4.08
C ALA A 270 -23.02 4.35 4.41
N SER A 271 -22.72 3.84 5.61
CA SER A 271 -21.46 3.09 5.84
C SER A 271 -21.36 1.82 4.98
N ALA A 272 -22.46 1.38 4.34
CA ALA A 272 -22.43 0.35 3.30
C ALA A 272 -21.98 0.86 1.91
N THR A 273 -21.92 2.18 1.67
CA THR A 273 -21.71 2.77 0.33
C THR A 273 -20.30 3.22 -0.02
N SER A 274 -19.31 3.05 0.86
CA SER A 274 -17.88 3.22 0.50
C SER A 274 -17.21 1.92 0.03
N LEU A 275 -17.92 0.79 0.08
CA LEU A 275 -17.47 -0.47 -0.50
C LEU A 275 -17.64 -0.43 -2.02
N PRO A 276 -16.66 -0.96 -2.79
CA PRO A 276 -16.83 -1.11 -4.23
C PRO A 276 -18.12 -1.89 -4.54
N PRO A 277 -18.81 -1.60 -5.66
CA PRO A 277 -20.11 -2.19 -6.01
C PRO A 277 -20.11 -3.73 -6.15
N THR A 278 -18.95 -4.36 -6.04
CA THR A 278 -18.72 -5.81 -6.11
C THR A 278 -18.76 -6.52 -4.76
N GLN A 279 -18.69 -5.81 -3.62
CA GLN A 279 -18.74 -6.44 -2.30
C GLN A 279 -20.13 -6.32 -1.69
N THR A 280 -20.64 -7.46 -1.19
CA THR A 280 -21.85 -7.44 -0.36
C THR A 280 -21.43 -6.81 0.98
N PRO A 281 -22.03 -5.69 1.41
CA PRO A 281 -21.69 -5.06 2.68
C PRO A 281 -21.81 -6.08 3.79
N ARG A 282 -20.77 -6.19 4.62
CA ARG A 282 -20.80 -7.10 5.76
C ARG A 282 -21.86 -6.66 6.75
N PRO A 283 -22.58 -7.60 7.40
CA PRO A 283 -23.50 -7.27 8.48
C PRO A 283 -22.77 -6.46 9.55
N THR A 284 -23.46 -5.47 10.11
CA THR A 284 -22.96 -4.67 11.23
C THR A 284 -24.12 -4.41 12.19
N LEU A 285 -23.83 -4.50 13.48
CA LEU A 285 -24.71 -4.13 14.58
C LEU A 285 -24.69 -2.62 14.84
N PHE A 286 -23.79 -1.86 14.21
CA PHE A 286 -23.72 -0.40 14.37
C PHE A 286 -25.04 0.29 14.02
N ALA A 287 -25.79 -0.24 13.05
CA ALA A 287 -27.11 0.28 12.70
C ALA A 287 -28.15 0.17 13.85
N GLY A 288 -27.91 -0.73 14.81
CA GLY A 288 -28.73 -0.92 16.01
C GLY A 288 -28.18 -0.27 17.28
N MET A 289 -27.01 0.36 17.23
CA MET A 289 -26.44 1.07 18.37
C MET A 289 -27.14 2.42 18.59
N PRO A 290 -27.08 2.99 19.81
CA PRO A 290 -27.57 4.34 20.04
C PRO A 290 -26.91 5.37 19.12
N PRO A 291 -27.66 6.35 18.61
CA PRO A 291 -27.09 7.41 17.79
C PRO A 291 -26.06 8.19 18.60
N ASN A 292 -24.85 8.30 18.06
CA ASN A 292 -23.76 9.06 18.64
C ASN A 292 -22.97 9.74 17.52
N GLN A 293 -22.50 10.98 17.73
CA GLN A 293 -21.69 11.72 16.77
C GLN A 293 -20.22 11.83 17.18
N ASP A 294 -19.87 11.37 18.39
CA ASP A 294 -18.49 11.37 18.85
C ASP A 294 -17.63 10.48 17.97
N ARG A 295 -16.50 11.02 17.53
CA ARG A 295 -15.47 10.28 16.80
C ARG A 295 -14.45 9.75 17.78
N TYR A 296 -14.00 8.52 17.56
CA TYR A 296 -12.83 8.03 18.26
C TYR A 296 -11.62 8.93 17.91
N PRO A 297 -10.90 9.47 18.90
CA PRO A 297 -9.82 10.43 18.63
C PRO A 297 -8.56 9.80 18.04
N GLY A 298 -8.44 8.46 18.07
CA GLY A 298 -7.32 7.73 17.47
C GLY A 298 -7.58 7.29 16.02
N ALA A 299 -6.52 6.87 15.34
CA ALA A 299 -6.62 6.18 14.05
C ALA A 299 -6.72 4.67 14.29
N LEU A 300 -7.68 4.00 13.65
CA LEU A 300 -7.76 2.53 13.68
C LEU A 300 -6.74 1.95 12.70
N PRO A 301 -5.91 0.98 13.11
CA PRO A 301 -4.96 0.36 12.20
C PRO A 301 -5.70 -0.50 11.17
N LEU A 302 -5.19 -0.59 9.94
CA LEU A 302 -5.74 -1.56 8.98
C LEU A 302 -5.44 -3.00 9.40
N TYR A 303 -4.32 -3.22 10.09
CA TYR A 303 -3.90 -4.50 10.65
C TYR A 303 -3.09 -4.26 11.92
N ALA A 304 -3.35 -5.07 12.96
CA ALA A 304 -2.47 -5.21 14.10
C ALA A 304 -2.26 -6.69 14.42
N SER A 305 -1.01 -7.07 14.70
CA SER A 305 -0.63 -8.43 15.06
C SER A 305 -1.22 -8.87 16.40
N ARG A 306 -1.63 -7.90 17.23
CA ARG A 306 -2.41 -8.09 18.43
C ARG A 306 -3.62 -7.16 18.42
N ALA A 307 -4.79 -7.73 18.63
CA ALA A 307 -6.04 -7.01 18.84
C ALA A 307 -6.15 -6.39 20.24
N ILE A 308 -5.53 -7.04 21.22
CA ILE A 308 -5.54 -6.70 22.63
C ILE A 308 -4.11 -6.36 23.05
N ALA A 309 -3.88 -5.10 23.40
CA ALA A 309 -2.58 -4.63 23.86
C ALA A 309 -2.40 -4.88 25.37
N PRO A 310 -1.16 -5.13 25.84
CA PRO A 310 -0.90 -5.30 27.27
C PRO A 310 -1.23 -4.02 28.07
N PRO A 311 -1.56 -4.18 29.37
CA PRO A 311 -1.59 -3.05 30.29
C PRO A 311 -0.24 -2.34 30.25
N ASP A 312 -0.26 -1.01 30.08
CA ASP A 312 0.93 -0.16 30.15
C ASP A 312 1.98 -0.42 29.06
N ASP A 313 1.61 -1.10 27.99
CA ASP A 313 2.36 -1.02 26.74
C ASP A 313 2.17 0.40 26.18
N SER A 314 2.87 1.35 26.79
CA SER A 314 3.38 2.50 26.08
C SER A 314 4.40 1.96 25.08
N VAL A 315 3.92 1.24 24.06
CA VAL A 315 4.50 1.46 22.75
C VAL A 315 4.33 2.97 22.60
N GLU A 316 5.41 3.71 22.90
CA GLU A 316 5.70 4.98 22.28
C GLU A 316 5.47 4.69 20.82
N GLY A 317 4.22 4.90 20.39
CA GLY A 317 3.82 4.70 19.01
C GLY A 317 4.78 5.60 18.29
N ILE A 318 5.74 5.00 17.60
CA ILE A 318 6.83 5.73 16.96
C ILE A 318 6.12 6.89 16.26
N PRO A 319 6.32 8.13 16.71
CA PRO A 319 5.42 9.22 16.37
C PRO A 319 5.65 9.50 14.90
N LEU A 320 4.84 8.85 14.06
CA LEU A 320 4.94 8.94 12.63
C LEU A 320 3.69 9.63 12.05
N LEU A 321 2.59 9.71 12.82
CA LEU A 321 1.22 10.04 12.34
C LEU A 321 0.94 11.51 11.97
N GLY A 322 1.93 12.41 11.98
CA GLY A 322 1.73 13.81 11.60
C GLY A 322 1.98 14.13 10.12
N GLU A 323 3.04 13.54 9.54
CA GLU A 323 3.49 13.78 8.15
C GLU A 323 3.53 12.47 7.32
N GLN A 324 2.97 11.40 7.87
CA GLN A 324 3.10 10.01 7.39
C GLN A 324 2.50 9.73 6.01
N ALA A 325 1.47 10.46 5.61
CA ALA A 325 0.85 10.29 4.30
C ALA A 325 1.86 10.44 3.14
N ARG A 326 2.80 11.40 3.25
CA ARG A 326 3.91 11.56 2.30
C ARG A 326 5.03 10.54 2.52
N SER A 327 5.11 9.92 3.70
CA SER A 327 6.13 8.90 4.03
C SER A 327 6.04 7.64 3.18
N CYS A 328 4.87 7.36 2.59
CA CYS A 328 4.71 6.22 1.70
C CYS A 328 5.68 6.28 0.51
N ALA A 329 5.93 7.47 -0.04
CA ALA A 329 6.88 7.64 -1.13
C ALA A 329 8.32 7.25 -0.73
N TYR A 330 8.64 7.37 0.55
CA TYR A 330 9.94 6.99 1.12
C TYR A 330 10.00 5.52 1.55
N ALA A 331 8.85 4.85 1.69
CA ALA A 331 8.78 3.43 1.99
C ALA A 331 8.93 2.55 0.74
N VAL A 332 8.41 3.01 -0.40
CA VAL A 332 8.57 2.31 -1.68
C VAL A 332 10.00 2.47 -2.18
N ARG A 333 10.65 1.34 -2.49
CA ARG A 333 12.00 1.30 -3.06
C ARG A 333 11.94 1.21 -4.57
N MET A 334 12.90 1.82 -5.26
CA MET A 334 12.98 1.80 -6.73
C MET A 334 13.08 0.36 -7.26
N ALA A 335 13.69 -0.54 -6.49
CA ALA A 335 13.64 -2.00 -6.67
C ALA A 335 12.28 -2.58 -7.07
N ALA A 336 11.16 -2.00 -6.62
CA ALA A 336 9.82 -2.49 -6.94
C ALA A 336 9.48 -2.41 -8.45
N LEU A 337 10.21 -1.59 -9.22
CA LEU A 337 10.06 -1.50 -10.68
C LEU A 337 10.73 -2.68 -11.42
N ALA A 338 11.70 -3.33 -10.78
CA ALA A 338 12.41 -4.49 -11.31
C ALA A 338 12.78 -5.41 -10.14
N PRO A 339 11.80 -6.15 -9.57
CA PRO A 339 12.06 -7.04 -8.45
C PRO A 339 13.05 -8.14 -8.85
N PRO A 340 13.88 -8.64 -7.92
CA PRO A 340 14.75 -9.77 -8.20
C PRO A 340 13.92 -10.99 -8.58
N VAL A 341 14.40 -11.76 -9.55
CA VAL A 341 13.75 -12.99 -10.03
C VAL A 341 14.76 -14.12 -10.02
N ILE A 342 14.32 -15.29 -9.58
CA ILE A 342 15.05 -16.55 -9.69
C ILE A 342 14.29 -17.56 -10.55
N ASP A 343 15.02 -18.36 -11.30
CA ASP A 343 14.45 -19.50 -12.02
C ASP A 343 14.31 -20.68 -11.06
N VAL A 344 13.07 -21.08 -10.79
CA VAL A 344 12.73 -22.22 -9.94
C VAL A 344 12.38 -23.41 -10.82
N ALA A 345 13.10 -24.52 -10.65
CA ALA A 345 12.77 -25.76 -11.32
C ALA A 345 11.47 -26.35 -10.76
N THR A 346 10.52 -26.62 -11.65
CA THR A 346 9.25 -27.28 -11.37
C THR A 346 9.10 -28.53 -12.23
N SER A 347 8.12 -29.39 -11.92
CA SER A 347 7.77 -30.56 -12.75
C SER A 347 7.38 -30.20 -14.19
N HIS A 348 7.08 -28.92 -14.47
CA HIS A 348 6.64 -28.42 -15.78
C HIS A 348 7.65 -27.47 -16.44
N GLY A 349 8.88 -27.39 -15.91
CA GLY A 349 9.94 -26.51 -16.43
C GLY A 349 10.41 -25.46 -15.43
N LEU A 350 11.10 -24.43 -15.92
CA LEU A 350 11.56 -23.31 -15.09
C LEU A 350 10.45 -22.27 -14.94
N LEU A 351 10.18 -21.87 -13.70
CA LEU A 351 9.28 -20.78 -13.35
C LEU A 351 10.09 -19.62 -12.77
N ALA A 352 9.94 -18.44 -13.35
CA ALA A 352 10.45 -17.21 -12.78
C ALA A 352 9.68 -16.87 -11.49
N ALA A 353 10.36 -16.78 -10.35
CA ALA A 353 9.78 -16.47 -9.05
C ALA A 353 10.49 -15.28 -8.38
N GLU A 354 9.72 -14.40 -7.74
CA GLU A 354 10.25 -13.36 -6.87
C GLU A 354 10.53 -13.96 -5.47
N PRO A 355 11.79 -13.94 -4.99
CA PRO A 355 12.15 -14.43 -3.68
C PRO A 355 11.64 -13.47 -2.61
N ARG A 356 10.91 -13.99 -1.62
CA ARG A 356 10.42 -13.19 -0.49
C ARG A 356 10.74 -13.82 0.85
N ARG A 357 11.08 -12.97 1.82
CA ARG A 357 11.13 -13.38 3.22
C ARG A 357 9.70 -13.42 3.75
N GLN A 358 9.41 -14.40 4.62
CA GLN A 358 8.15 -14.39 5.35
C GLN A 358 8.06 -13.11 6.18
N PRO A 359 7.00 -12.29 6.02
CA PRO A 359 6.90 -11.01 6.68
C PRO A 359 6.73 -11.19 8.18
N SER A 360 7.43 -10.38 8.97
CA SER A 360 7.19 -10.33 10.41
C SER A 360 5.89 -9.60 10.73
N PRO A 361 5.25 -9.84 11.89
CA PRO A 361 4.01 -9.14 12.24
C PRO A 361 4.17 -7.61 12.25
N ARG A 362 5.30 -7.10 12.74
CA ARG A 362 5.65 -5.67 12.71
C ARG A 362 5.80 -5.11 11.28
N GLN A 363 6.29 -5.93 10.34
CA GLN A 363 6.36 -5.53 8.93
C GLN A 363 4.96 -5.39 8.31
N LEU A 364 4.05 -6.33 8.60
CA LEU A 364 2.67 -6.28 8.13
C LEU A 364 1.93 -5.06 8.68
N GLU A 365 2.08 -4.77 9.98
CA GLU A 365 1.53 -3.56 10.61
C GLU A 365 2.00 -2.29 9.91
N ARG A 366 3.32 -2.18 9.68
CA ARG A 366 3.91 -1.04 8.98
C ARG A 366 3.35 -0.89 7.57
N GLN A 367 3.27 -1.98 6.81
CA GLN A 367 2.73 -1.97 5.45
C GLN A 367 1.24 -1.58 5.43
N ALA A 368 0.45 -2.11 6.36
CA ALA A 368 -0.96 -1.81 6.49
C ALA A 368 -1.20 -0.35 6.89
N SER A 369 -0.39 0.21 7.80
CA SER A 369 -0.40 1.65 8.14
C SER A 369 -0.10 2.51 6.92
N LEU A 370 0.96 2.19 6.17
CA LEU A 370 1.33 2.94 4.96
C LEU A 370 0.22 2.93 3.90
N LEU A 371 -0.48 1.80 3.73
CA LEU A 371 -1.64 1.72 2.85
C LEU A 371 -2.79 2.61 3.33
N SER A 372 -3.10 2.62 4.63
CA SER A 372 -4.11 3.51 5.20
C SER A 372 -3.75 4.98 5.05
N ASP A 373 -2.49 5.34 5.32
CA ASP A 373 -2.02 6.73 5.22
C ASP A 373 -2.06 7.24 3.78
N ALA A 374 -1.65 6.40 2.82
CA ALA A 374 -1.75 6.72 1.40
C ALA A 374 -3.21 6.83 0.94
N GLU A 375 -4.11 5.98 1.43
CA GLU A 375 -5.54 6.09 1.14
C GLU A 375 -6.14 7.38 1.70
N ALA A 376 -5.78 7.78 2.92
CA ALA A 376 -6.20 9.05 3.51
C ALA A 376 -5.68 10.24 2.70
N LEU A 377 -4.42 10.22 2.25
CA LEU A 377 -3.84 11.25 1.40
C LEU A 377 -4.57 11.36 0.05
N SER A 378 -4.99 10.23 -0.51
CA SER A 378 -5.69 10.17 -1.81
C SER A 378 -7.06 10.87 -1.82
N ARG A 379 -7.59 11.22 -0.64
CA ARG A 379 -8.87 11.94 -0.46
C ARG A 379 -8.68 13.44 -0.21
N GLN A 380 -7.44 13.93 -0.16
CA GLN A 380 -7.16 15.35 0.01
C GLN A 380 -7.52 16.16 -1.25
N ASN A 381 -7.72 17.46 -1.09
CA ASN A 381 -8.11 18.33 -2.21
C ASN A 381 -6.99 18.52 -3.24
N ASP A 382 -5.73 18.39 -2.80
CA ASP A 382 -4.58 18.67 -3.64
C ASP A 382 -4.31 17.57 -4.68
N LEU A 383 -4.10 17.95 -5.95
CA LEU A 383 -3.90 16.97 -7.02
C LEU A 383 -2.51 16.32 -7.00
N ALA A 384 -1.45 17.05 -6.62
CA ALA A 384 -0.11 16.47 -6.54
C ALA A 384 -0.07 15.39 -5.44
N ASP A 385 -0.59 15.72 -4.26
CA ASP A 385 -0.71 14.77 -3.15
C ASP A 385 -1.55 13.55 -3.53
N ARG A 386 -2.68 13.73 -4.22
CA ARG A 386 -3.51 12.61 -4.68
C ARG A 386 -2.80 11.70 -5.70
N LEU A 387 -2.14 12.27 -6.70
CA LEU A 387 -1.38 11.50 -7.69
C LEU A 387 -0.28 10.67 -7.04
N MET A 388 0.47 11.28 -6.12
CA MET A 388 1.52 10.58 -5.38
C MET A 388 0.95 9.51 -4.44
N ALA A 389 -0.20 9.76 -3.82
CA ALA A 389 -0.90 8.78 -2.99
C ALA A 389 -1.39 7.57 -3.80
N TRP A 390 -2.00 7.79 -4.97
CA TRP A 390 -2.43 6.70 -5.84
C TRP A 390 -1.25 5.90 -6.38
N ALA A 391 -0.17 6.57 -6.79
CA ALA A 391 1.07 5.92 -7.21
C ALA A 391 1.67 5.05 -6.10
N CYS A 392 1.67 5.56 -4.87
CA CYS A 392 2.07 4.84 -3.67
C CYS A 392 1.22 3.58 -3.41
N LEU A 393 -0.11 3.70 -3.44
CA LEU A 393 -1.02 2.56 -3.31
C LEU A 393 -0.81 1.53 -4.42
N ALA A 394 -0.59 1.99 -5.66
CA ALA A 394 -0.35 1.15 -6.82
C ALA A 394 0.98 0.38 -6.73
N ALA A 395 1.98 0.96 -6.06
CA ALA A 395 3.28 0.34 -5.84
C ALA A 395 3.31 -0.61 -4.64
N LEU A 396 2.74 -0.21 -3.49
CA LEU A 396 2.75 -1.02 -2.26
C LEU A 396 1.73 -2.14 -2.26
N GLY A 397 0.54 -1.89 -2.79
CA GLY A 397 -0.58 -2.80 -2.56
C GLY A 397 -0.36 -4.23 -3.07
N PRO A 398 0.25 -4.48 -4.24
CA PRO A 398 0.61 -5.84 -4.66
C PRO A 398 1.57 -6.54 -3.72
N SER A 399 2.61 -5.84 -3.24
CA SER A 399 3.61 -6.45 -2.35
C SER A 399 3.01 -6.73 -0.97
N THR A 400 2.25 -5.79 -0.42
CA THR A 400 1.51 -5.98 0.83
C THR A 400 0.48 -7.11 0.72
N ALA A 401 -0.20 -7.24 -0.43
CA ALA A 401 -1.15 -8.33 -0.64
C ALA A 401 -0.49 -9.71 -0.59
N VAL A 402 0.68 -9.87 -1.23
CA VAL A 402 1.45 -11.11 -1.15
C VAL A 402 1.91 -11.38 0.28
N ASP A 403 2.42 -10.36 0.97
CA ASP A 403 2.91 -10.50 2.35
C ASP A 403 1.78 -10.91 3.31
N LEU A 404 0.60 -10.29 3.18
CA LEU A 404 -0.61 -10.68 3.91
C LEU A 404 -1.03 -12.13 3.58
N ALA A 405 -1.01 -12.53 2.30
CA ALA A 405 -1.34 -13.89 1.91
C ALA A 405 -0.36 -14.92 2.51
N LEU A 406 0.94 -14.62 2.54
CA LEU A 406 1.96 -15.45 3.17
C LEU A 406 1.79 -15.56 4.70
N ALA A 407 1.19 -14.55 5.33
CA ALA A 407 0.84 -14.55 6.75
C ALA A 407 -0.50 -15.27 7.06
N GLY A 408 -1.19 -15.76 6.03
CA GLY A 408 -2.53 -16.37 6.14
C GLY A 408 -3.69 -15.37 6.05
N GLU A 409 -3.41 -14.07 5.92
CA GLU A 409 -4.38 -12.97 5.91
C GLU A 409 -5.06 -12.77 4.55
N ARG A 410 -5.71 -13.80 4.02
CA ARG A 410 -6.26 -13.82 2.65
C ARG A 410 -7.27 -12.70 2.37
N ARG A 411 -8.09 -12.35 3.37
CA ARG A 411 -9.11 -11.29 3.26
C ARG A 411 -8.44 -9.92 3.10
N LEU A 412 -7.46 -9.61 3.96
CA LEU A 412 -6.71 -8.35 3.87
C LEU A 412 -5.86 -8.29 2.60
N SER A 413 -5.30 -9.42 2.16
CA SER A 413 -4.60 -9.54 0.89
C SER A 413 -5.49 -9.11 -0.29
N THR A 414 -6.70 -9.64 -0.36
CA THR A 414 -7.68 -9.28 -1.41
C THR A 414 -8.01 -7.79 -1.37
N THR A 415 -8.24 -7.23 -0.19
CA THR A 415 -8.53 -5.80 -0.04
C THR A 415 -7.36 -4.90 -0.43
N ALA A 416 -6.11 -5.31 -0.16
CA ALA A 416 -4.94 -4.58 -0.65
C ALA A 416 -4.88 -4.55 -2.19
N LEU A 417 -5.23 -5.64 -2.86
CA LEU A 417 -5.33 -5.70 -4.33
C LEU A 417 -6.47 -4.84 -4.87
N GLU A 418 -7.63 -4.84 -4.24
CA GLU A 418 -8.76 -3.99 -4.64
C GLU A 418 -8.45 -2.50 -4.47
N ARG A 419 -7.79 -2.12 -3.36
CA ARG A 419 -7.30 -0.75 -3.15
C ARG A 419 -6.28 -0.36 -4.22
N THR A 420 -5.37 -1.25 -4.58
CA THR A 420 -4.41 -1.08 -5.68
C THR A 420 -5.13 -0.78 -6.99
N GLN A 421 -6.12 -1.60 -7.35
CA GLN A 421 -6.82 -1.46 -8.62
C GLN A 421 -7.59 -0.12 -8.68
N ARG A 422 -8.31 0.23 -7.61
CA ARG A 422 -8.99 1.53 -7.51
C ARG A 422 -8.03 2.71 -7.64
N ALA A 423 -6.86 2.62 -6.99
CA ALA A 423 -5.84 3.66 -7.09
C ALA A 423 -5.27 3.79 -8.52
N ARG A 424 -5.04 2.68 -9.22
CA ARG A 424 -4.62 2.70 -10.63
C ARG A 424 -5.67 3.35 -11.52
N ASP A 425 -6.94 2.97 -11.35
CA ASP A 425 -8.04 3.51 -12.15
C ASP A 425 -8.23 5.01 -11.91
N ALA A 426 -8.24 5.45 -10.64
CA ALA A 426 -8.36 6.86 -10.28
C ALA A 426 -7.14 7.68 -10.73
N GLY A 427 -5.93 7.14 -10.58
CA GLY A 427 -4.69 7.76 -11.04
C GLY A 427 -4.66 7.93 -12.57
N ARG A 428 -5.08 6.90 -13.32
CA ARG A 428 -5.20 6.95 -14.79
C ARG A 428 -6.16 8.06 -15.23
N GLU A 429 -7.35 8.11 -14.62
CA GLU A 429 -8.35 9.13 -14.92
C GLU A 429 -7.82 10.55 -14.61
N ALA A 430 -7.21 10.73 -13.44
CA ALA A 430 -6.65 12.01 -13.03
C ALA A 430 -5.52 12.47 -13.95
N LEU A 431 -4.58 11.59 -14.30
CA LEU A 431 -3.48 11.90 -15.22
C LEU A 431 -3.99 12.26 -16.62
N ALA A 432 -5.03 11.58 -17.10
CA ALA A 432 -5.65 11.87 -18.39
C ALA A 432 -6.41 13.21 -18.42
N ALA A 433 -6.93 13.66 -17.27
CA ALA A 433 -7.64 14.92 -17.15
C ALA A 433 -6.71 16.15 -17.09
N VAL A 434 -5.43 15.97 -16.73
CA VAL A 434 -4.48 17.08 -16.64
C VAL A 434 -4.09 17.57 -18.04
N ARG A 435 -4.25 18.89 -18.24
CA ARG A 435 -3.71 19.60 -19.39
C ARG A 435 -2.29 20.08 -19.09
N TRP A 436 -1.29 19.25 -19.40
CA TRP A 436 0.12 19.50 -19.07
C TRP A 436 0.74 20.73 -19.76
N ASP A 437 0.08 21.26 -20.79
CA ASP A 437 0.43 22.48 -21.50
C ASP A 437 -0.20 23.75 -20.90
N SER A 438 -1.07 23.62 -19.90
CA SER A 438 -1.73 24.76 -19.24
C SER A 438 -0.90 25.32 -18.07
N VAL A 439 -1.33 26.48 -17.55
CA VAL A 439 -0.73 27.10 -16.35
C VAL A 439 -0.88 26.18 -15.14
N GLU A 440 -2.05 25.55 -14.99
CA GLU A 440 -2.34 24.58 -13.92
C GLU A 440 -1.45 23.34 -14.06
N GLY A 441 -1.25 22.84 -15.28
CA GLY A 441 -0.33 21.74 -15.56
C GLY A 441 1.12 22.07 -15.19
N ALA A 442 1.59 23.28 -15.53
CA ALA A 442 2.92 23.75 -15.16
C ALA A 442 3.09 23.91 -13.64
N GLN A 443 2.07 24.42 -12.93
CA GLN A 443 2.06 24.51 -11.46
C GLN A 443 2.10 23.12 -10.81
N LEU A 444 1.31 22.17 -11.33
CA LEU A 444 1.34 20.79 -10.87
C LEU A 444 2.72 20.16 -11.05
N GLN A 445 3.32 20.33 -12.24
CA GLN A 445 4.67 19.88 -12.54
C GLN A 445 5.69 20.48 -11.55
N GLN A 446 5.66 21.80 -11.36
CA GLN A 446 6.58 22.47 -10.43
C GLN A 446 6.46 21.88 -9.02
N ARG A 447 5.23 21.64 -8.55
CA ARG A 447 5.00 21.07 -7.22
C ARG A 447 5.45 19.62 -7.10
N LEU A 448 5.22 18.79 -8.13
CA LEU A 448 5.75 17.43 -8.16
C LEU A 448 7.28 17.44 -8.08
N SER A 449 7.96 18.30 -8.84
CA SER A 449 9.42 18.43 -8.79
C SER A 449 9.93 18.98 -7.45
N SER A 450 9.29 20.01 -6.88
CA SER A 450 9.80 20.67 -5.67
C SER A 450 9.48 19.93 -4.37
N GLU A 451 8.27 19.34 -4.26
CA GLU A 451 7.82 18.68 -3.02
C GLU A 451 8.09 17.17 -3.03
N TYR A 452 8.19 16.57 -4.23
CA TYR A 452 8.42 15.14 -4.41
C TYR A 452 9.67 14.85 -5.26
N GLY A 453 10.59 15.82 -5.36
CA GLY A 453 11.89 15.66 -6.01
C GLY A 453 12.62 14.42 -5.49
N GLY A 454 12.95 13.50 -6.40
CA GLY A 454 13.55 12.19 -6.08
C GLY A 454 12.54 11.05 -5.91
N ARG A 455 11.23 11.33 -5.91
CA ARG A 455 10.15 10.33 -5.74
C ARG A 455 9.10 10.36 -6.85
N THR A 456 9.15 11.34 -7.76
CA THR A 456 8.22 11.44 -8.90
C THR A 456 8.20 10.21 -9.79
N TRP A 457 9.26 9.39 -9.78
CA TRP A 457 9.28 8.09 -10.44
C TRP A 457 8.21 7.12 -9.94
N LEU A 458 7.62 7.31 -8.76
CA LEU A 458 6.50 6.47 -8.32
C LEU A 458 5.30 6.54 -9.26
N LEU A 459 5.14 7.66 -9.98
CA LEU A 459 4.08 7.82 -10.98
C LEU A 459 4.15 6.73 -12.06
N LEU A 460 5.31 6.10 -12.27
CA LEU A 460 5.45 4.93 -13.12
C LEU A 460 4.43 3.83 -12.75
N PHE A 461 4.06 3.62 -11.49
CA PHE A 461 3.05 2.61 -11.12
C PHE A 461 1.62 2.93 -11.56
N LEU A 462 1.37 4.11 -12.15
CA LEU A 462 0.08 4.51 -12.71
C LEU A 462 0.10 4.41 -14.24
N ASP A 463 -1.01 3.94 -14.81
CA ASP A 463 -1.20 3.96 -16.26
C ASP A 463 -1.10 5.39 -16.80
N GLY A 464 -0.22 5.62 -17.78
CA GLY A 464 0.07 6.96 -18.33
C GLY A 464 1.12 7.77 -17.57
N GLY A 465 1.54 7.33 -16.39
CA GLY A 465 2.54 8.03 -15.58
C GLY A 465 3.94 8.05 -16.20
N ALA A 466 4.31 7.07 -17.02
CA ALA A 466 5.56 7.05 -17.79
C ALA A 466 5.79 8.34 -18.59
N ARG A 467 4.75 8.82 -19.30
CA ARG A 467 4.83 10.05 -20.09
C ARG A 467 5.08 11.26 -19.19
N VAL A 468 4.42 11.32 -18.04
CA VAL A 468 4.61 12.42 -17.08
C VAL A 468 6.02 12.43 -16.53
N VAL A 469 6.56 11.27 -16.15
CA VAL A 469 7.95 11.16 -15.64
C VAL A 469 8.96 11.57 -16.72
N LEU A 470 8.73 11.19 -17.99
CA LEU A 470 9.55 11.63 -19.12
C LEU A 470 9.48 13.16 -19.32
N ASP A 471 8.28 13.75 -19.27
CA ASP A 471 8.08 15.20 -19.39
C ASP A 471 8.73 15.97 -18.21
N LEU A 472 8.73 15.39 -17.00
CA LEU A 472 9.42 15.94 -15.82
C LEU A 472 10.94 15.92 -16.00
N VAL A 473 11.49 14.86 -16.57
CA VAL A 473 12.92 14.76 -16.89
C VAL A 473 13.31 15.78 -17.96
N ASP A 474 12.54 15.88 -19.05
CA ASP A 474 12.86 16.77 -20.19
C ASP A 474 12.84 18.26 -19.82
N ARG A 475 12.09 18.62 -18.78
CA ARG A 475 11.93 20.01 -18.29
C ARG A 475 12.66 20.27 -16.97
N GLY A 476 13.27 19.25 -16.38
CA GLY A 476 13.98 19.34 -15.11
C GLY A 476 15.25 20.16 -15.23
N HIS A 477 15.72 20.72 -14.10
CA HIS A 477 17.03 21.33 -14.07
C HIS A 477 18.11 20.23 -14.19
N PRO A 478 19.17 20.41 -15.00
CA PRO A 478 20.21 19.39 -15.18
C PRO A 478 20.88 18.92 -13.87
N ASP A 479 20.92 19.80 -12.87
CA ASP A 479 21.48 19.52 -11.54
C ASP A 479 20.43 19.06 -10.50
N ASP A 480 19.20 18.76 -10.92
CA ASP A 480 18.13 18.29 -10.03
C ASP A 480 18.27 16.78 -9.75
N TRP A 481 18.43 16.42 -8.48
CA TRP A 481 18.44 15.02 -8.05
C TRP A 481 17.13 14.28 -8.40
N GLY A 482 16.02 15.01 -8.52
CA GLY A 482 14.76 14.48 -9.00
C GLY A 482 14.84 13.97 -10.44
N MET A 483 15.57 14.66 -11.32
CA MET A 483 15.81 14.22 -12.70
C MET A 483 16.65 12.94 -12.72
N VAL A 484 17.74 12.89 -11.93
CA VAL A 484 18.62 11.71 -11.80
C VAL A 484 17.82 10.48 -11.36
N SER A 485 17.01 10.63 -10.30
CA SER A 485 16.18 9.55 -9.77
C SER A 485 15.10 9.09 -10.75
N ALA A 486 14.47 10.02 -11.46
CA ALA A 486 13.49 9.71 -12.49
C ALA A 486 14.11 8.96 -13.68
N LEU A 487 15.29 9.37 -14.16
CA LEU A 487 16.01 8.69 -15.23
C LEU A 487 16.46 7.28 -14.82
N ALA A 488 17.00 7.11 -13.62
CA ALA A 488 17.35 5.80 -13.10
C ALA A 488 16.13 4.87 -13.06
N ALA A 489 14.99 5.36 -12.56
CA ALA A 489 13.76 4.58 -12.53
C ALA A 489 13.23 4.22 -13.92
N LEU A 490 13.29 5.16 -14.89
CA LEU A 490 12.91 4.91 -16.28
C LEU A 490 13.77 3.82 -16.93
N ILE A 491 15.09 3.82 -16.67
CA ILE A 491 16.03 2.79 -17.16
C ILE A 491 15.76 1.44 -16.47
N LEU A 492 15.49 1.46 -15.16
CA LEU A 492 15.23 0.25 -14.38
C LEU A 492 13.96 -0.45 -14.87
N TRP A 493 12.90 0.32 -15.11
CA TRP A 493 11.59 -0.21 -15.46
C TRP A 493 11.54 -0.67 -16.93
N PRO A 494 11.30 -1.97 -17.22
CA PRO A 494 11.39 -2.49 -18.59
C PRO A 494 10.56 -1.74 -19.65
N PRO A 495 9.31 -1.30 -19.38
CA PRO A 495 8.50 -0.60 -20.38
C PRO A 495 9.04 0.75 -20.84
N THR A 496 9.94 1.38 -20.08
CA THR A 496 10.48 2.72 -20.36
C THR A 496 11.99 2.73 -20.56
N ARG A 497 12.63 1.55 -20.52
CA ARG A 497 14.09 1.42 -20.46
C ARG A 497 14.78 2.07 -21.64
N THR A 498 14.27 1.85 -22.85
CA THR A 498 14.84 2.38 -24.10
C THR A 498 14.82 3.90 -24.11
N GLU A 499 13.69 4.51 -23.75
CA GLU A 499 13.53 5.96 -23.68
C GLU A 499 14.38 6.58 -22.57
N GLY A 500 14.49 5.90 -21.43
CA GLY A 500 15.35 6.29 -20.31
C GLY A 500 16.83 6.30 -20.70
N LEU A 501 17.31 5.24 -21.36
CA LEU A 501 18.68 5.14 -21.86
C LEU A 501 18.98 6.25 -22.89
N THR A 502 18.06 6.46 -23.84
CA THR A 502 18.18 7.51 -24.87
C THR A 502 18.34 8.91 -24.26
N ARG A 503 17.65 9.19 -23.14
CA ARG A 503 17.76 10.48 -22.43
C ARG A 503 19.03 10.57 -21.60
N ALA A 504 19.40 9.49 -20.91
CA ALA A 504 20.65 9.45 -20.15
C ALA A 504 21.87 9.67 -21.07
N GLU A 505 21.89 9.12 -22.28
CA GLU A 505 22.97 9.33 -23.26
C GLU A 505 23.19 10.78 -23.68
N ARG A 506 22.17 11.64 -23.54
CA ARG A 506 22.29 13.08 -23.86
C ARG A 506 22.91 13.89 -22.73
N LEU A 507 23.03 13.31 -21.54
CA LEU A 507 23.62 13.99 -20.39
C LEU A 507 25.15 14.04 -20.52
N PRO A 508 25.82 15.03 -19.90
CA PRO A 508 27.27 14.98 -19.79
C PRO A 508 27.71 13.76 -18.95
N PRO A 509 28.92 13.20 -19.17
CA PRO A 509 29.38 11.97 -18.51
C PRO A 509 29.25 11.97 -16.99
N ARG A 510 29.48 13.11 -16.32
CA ARG A 510 29.32 13.25 -14.87
C ARG A 510 27.87 13.01 -14.42
N ALA A 511 26.90 13.62 -15.07
CA ALA A 511 25.48 13.44 -14.75
C ALA A 511 25.00 12.03 -15.12
N GLN A 512 25.56 11.42 -16.18
CA GLN A 512 25.33 10.00 -16.47
C GLN A 512 25.80 9.10 -15.32
N ILE A 513 26.95 9.39 -14.71
CA ILE A 513 27.45 8.64 -13.55
C ILE A 513 26.52 8.79 -12.35
N ASP A 514 25.92 9.96 -12.13
CA ASP A 514 24.92 10.13 -11.05
C ASP A 514 23.69 9.25 -11.28
N VAL A 515 23.23 9.11 -12.54
CA VAL A 515 22.15 8.16 -12.91
C VAL A 515 22.60 6.71 -12.70
N MET A 516 23.83 6.36 -13.08
CA MET A 516 24.39 5.02 -12.84
C MET A 516 24.50 4.70 -11.34
N HIS A 517 24.80 5.70 -10.53
CA HIS A 517 24.88 5.59 -9.08
C HIS A 517 23.51 5.32 -8.47
N GLU A 518 22.50 6.08 -8.84
CA GLU A 518 21.14 5.83 -8.36
C GLU A 518 20.60 4.47 -8.85
N LEU A 519 20.91 4.08 -10.09
CA LEU A 519 20.60 2.73 -10.61
C LEU A 519 21.25 1.62 -9.80
N PHE A 520 22.51 1.79 -9.38
CA PHE A 520 23.22 0.83 -8.55
C PHE A 520 22.58 0.72 -7.16
N HIS A 521 22.20 1.85 -6.56
CA HIS A 521 21.57 1.88 -5.24
C HIS A 521 20.10 1.46 -5.22
N ALA A 522 19.47 1.28 -6.38
CA ALA A 522 18.07 0.87 -6.49
C ALA A 522 17.76 -0.43 -5.71
N HIS A 523 18.74 -1.35 -5.61
CA HIS A 523 18.62 -2.68 -4.99
C HIS A 523 19.40 -2.86 -3.68
N ASP A 524 20.08 -1.83 -3.15
CA ASP A 524 20.95 -1.92 -1.96
C ASP A 524 20.33 -2.60 -0.74
N HIS A 525 19.04 -2.37 -0.51
CA HIS A 525 18.33 -2.86 0.66
C HIS A 525 17.89 -4.32 0.54
N LEU A 526 18.13 -4.95 -0.61
CA LEU A 526 17.74 -6.33 -0.88
C LEU A 526 18.81 -7.35 -0.50
N ARG A 527 19.76 -7.05 0.40
CA ARG A 527 20.76 -8.05 0.82
C ARG A 527 20.09 -9.36 1.33
N PRO A 528 20.62 -10.54 0.97
CA PRO A 528 21.94 -10.80 0.36
C PRO A 528 21.98 -10.71 -1.18
N TRP A 529 20.90 -10.29 -1.83
CA TRP A 529 20.84 -10.15 -3.29
C TRP A 529 21.82 -9.07 -3.74
N ALA A 530 22.52 -9.32 -4.85
CA ALA A 530 23.47 -8.35 -5.38
C ALA A 530 22.71 -7.12 -5.92
N SER A 531 23.23 -5.93 -5.65
CA SER A 531 22.68 -4.62 -6.09
C SER A 531 22.80 -4.39 -7.60
N ASN A 532 23.27 -5.39 -8.35
CA ASN A 532 23.71 -5.23 -9.72
C ASN A 532 22.61 -5.51 -10.75
N VAL A 533 21.83 -4.47 -11.09
CA VAL A 533 21.00 -4.50 -12.29
C VAL A 533 21.89 -4.79 -13.50
N ALA A 534 21.56 -5.84 -14.25
CA ALA A 534 22.17 -6.05 -15.56
C ALA A 534 21.33 -5.30 -16.60
N LEU A 535 21.87 -4.21 -17.15
CA LEU A 535 21.31 -3.60 -18.35
C LEU A 535 21.69 -4.50 -19.53
N ALA A 536 20.92 -5.57 -19.76
CA ALA A 536 21.09 -6.41 -20.93
C ALA A 536 20.75 -5.60 -22.19
N SER A 537 21.42 -5.91 -23.31
CA SER A 537 20.90 -5.48 -24.60
C SER A 537 19.54 -6.15 -24.80
N THR A 538 18.57 -5.39 -25.28
CA THR A 538 17.18 -5.81 -25.53
C THR A 538 17.06 -7.11 -26.34
N ALA A 539 18.09 -7.50 -27.09
CA ALA A 539 18.20 -8.75 -27.83
C ALA A 539 18.16 -10.02 -26.93
N LEU A 540 18.84 -10.02 -25.78
CA LEU A 540 18.90 -11.17 -24.86
C LEU A 540 17.61 -11.37 -24.07
N GLU A 541 16.91 -10.29 -23.76
CA GLU A 541 15.62 -10.30 -23.03
C GLU A 541 14.47 -10.79 -23.94
N THR A 542 14.54 -10.48 -25.24
CA THR A 542 13.62 -10.98 -26.27
C THR A 542 13.81 -12.48 -26.55
N GLN A 543 15.05 -12.98 -26.44
CA GLN A 543 15.34 -14.42 -26.54
C GLN A 543 14.88 -15.23 -25.32
N ARG A 544 14.89 -14.64 -24.10
CA ARG A 544 14.38 -15.33 -22.90
C ARG A 544 12.87 -15.48 -22.87
N THR A 545 12.14 -14.54 -23.45
CA THR A 545 10.67 -14.54 -23.49
C THR A 545 10.10 -15.41 -24.60
N THR A 546 10.88 -15.67 -25.64
CA THR A 546 10.56 -16.62 -26.70
C THR A 546 11.22 -17.97 -26.37
N ASN A 547 10.50 -18.86 -25.68
CA ASN A 547 10.89 -20.24 -25.35
C ASN A 547 11.11 -21.14 -26.60
N THR A 548 11.88 -20.67 -27.58
CA THR A 548 12.36 -21.46 -28.70
C THR A 548 13.71 -22.03 -28.30
N ALA A 549 13.68 -23.25 -27.76
CA ALA A 549 14.85 -24.10 -27.55
C ALA A 549 15.46 -24.46 -28.92
N GLY A 550 16.12 -23.51 -29.55
CA GLY A 550 16.94 -23.69 -30.75
C GLY A 550 18.39 -23.41 -30.39
N SER A 551 19.22 -24.45 -30.40
CA SER A 551 20.67 -24.42 -30.20
C SER A 551 21.39 -23.73 -31.37
N GLY A 552 21.04 -22.48 -31.66
CA GLY A 552 21.78 -21.62 -32.57
C GLY A 552 22.87 -20.90 -31.77
N ALA A 553 24.13 -21.23 -32.06
CA ALA A 553 25.27 -20.45 -31.58
C ALA A 553 25.06 -18.99 -31.98
N ALA A 554 24.71 -18.15 -31.00
CA ALA A 554 24.66 -16.71 -31.19
C ALA A 554 26.05 -16.25 -31.59
N SER A 555 26.17 -15.65 -32.78
CA SER A 555 27.39 -14.97 -33.20
C SER A 555 27.77 -13.94 -32.14
N SER A 556 28.99 -14.04 -31.62
CA SER A 556 29.60 -13.13 -30.64
C SER A 556 29.49 -11.64 -31.02
N ASP A 557 29.33 -11.36 -32.30
CA ASP A 557 29.43 -10.00 -32.85
C ASP A 557 28.15 -9.16 -32.65
N ALA A 558 27.00 -9.77 -32.36
CA ALA A 558 25.76 -9.04 -32.06
C ALA A 558 25.66 -8.61 -30.57
N ALA A 559 26.56 -9.10 -29.72
CA ALA A 559 26.57 -8.83 -28.28
C ALA A 559 27.35 -7.55 -27.89
N GLU A 560 28.10 -6.94 -28.83
CA GLU A 560 29.10 -5.90 -28.48
C GLU A 560 28.64 -4.44 -28.68
N THR A 561 27.60 -4.14 -29.46
CA THR A 561 27.15 -2.75 -29.67
C THR A 561 26.13 -2.31 -28.62
N GLY A 562 26.57 -2.21 -27.37
CA GLY A 562 25.85 -1.45 -26.34
C GLY A 562 26.13 0.05 -26.49
N THR A 563 25.18 0.90 -26.10
CA THR A 563 25.38 2.36 -26.14
C THR A 563 26.48 2.80 -25.17
N ASP A 564 27.03 4.01 -25.35
CA ASP A 564 28.14 4.51 -24.52
C ASP A 564 27.80 4.47 -23.02
N PHE A 565 26.56 4.82 -22.66
CA PHE A 565 26.04 4.71 -21.30
C PHE A 565 26.12 3.27 -20.77
N GLN A 566 25.70 2.27 -21.56
CA GLN A 566 25.71 0.86 -21.13
C GLN A 566 27.13 0.33 -20.95
N ARG A 567 28.05 0.68 -21.85
CA ARG A 567 29.48 0.32 -21.73
C ARG A 567 30.09 0.95 -20.48
N ALA A 568 29.84 2.25 -20.28
CA ALA A 568 30.28 2.97 -19.10
C ALA A 568 29.66 2.41 -17.81
N TYR A 569 28.38 2.02 -17.82
CA TYR A 569 27.72 1.39 -16.68
C TYR A 569 28.36 0.05 -16.28
N ARG A 570 28.80 -0.76 -17.25
CA ARG A 570 29.53 -2.01 -16.96
C ARG A 570 30.86 -1.76 -16.25
N ALA A 571 31.60 -0.73 -16.67
CA ALA A 571 32.84 -0.33 -15.98
C ALA A 571 32.56 0.28 -14.60
N TYR A 572 31.60 1.21 -14.52
CA TYR A 572 31.12 1.83 -13.29
C TYR A 572 30.74 0.77 -12.25
N ARG A 573 29.91 -0.21 -12.62
CA ARG A 573 29.38 -1.23 -11.71
C ARG A 573 30.47 -2.07 -11.06
N SER A 574 31.54 -2.39 -11.80
CA SER A 574 32.70 -3.10 -11.25
C SER A 574 33.44 -2.27 -10.20
N ALA A 575 33.64 -0.97 -10.44
CA ALA A 575 34.28 -0.07 -9.49
C ALA A 575 33.37 0.23 -8.28
N ALA A 576 32.09 0.53 -8.51
CA ALA A 576 31.10 0.84 -7.49
C ALA A 576 30.88 -0.34 -6.53
N PHE A 577 30.79 -1.57 -7.05
CA PHE A 577 30.70 -2.77 -6.21
C PHE A 577 31.87 -2.86 -5.23
N ARG A 578 33.09 -2.56 -5.67
CA ARG A 578 34.26 -2.60 -4.79
C ARG A 578 34.36 -1.42 -3.83
N LEU A 579 33.76 -0.29 -4.18
CA LEU A 579 33.75 0.90 -3.33
C LEU A 579 32.71 0.78 -2.20
N TRP A 580 31.52 0.29 -2.52
CA TRP A 580 30.37 0.28 -1.61
C TRP A 580 30.13 -1.07 -0.94
N GLU A 581 30.46 -2.16 -1.62
CA GLU A 581 29.85 -3.47 -1.39
C GLU A 581 30.88 -4.55 -0.99
N ALA A 582 32.12 -4.46 -1.49
CA ALA A 582 33.25 -5.32 -1.15
C ALA A 582 34.34 -4.54 -0.40
N GLN A 583 35.03 -5.18 0.56
CA GLN A 583 36.11 -4.55 1.34
C GLN A 583 37.45 -4.49 0.57
N GLY A 584 37.43 -4.01 -0.68
CA GLY A 584 38.63 -3.87 -1.51
C GLY A 584 39.49 -2.67 -1.10
N GLY A 585 40.81 -2.77 -1.31
CA GLY A 585 41.71 -1.62 -1.16
C GLY A 585 41.57 -0.64 -2.33
N ILE A 586 41.86 0.64 -2.10
CA ILE A 586 41.73 1.68 -3.14
C ILE A 586 42.55 1.39 -4.41
N ALA A 587 43.74 0.81 -4.28
CA ALA A 587 44.57 0.44 -5.43
C ALA A 587 43.88 -0.63 -6.32
N GLU A 588 43.22 -1.60 -5.71
CA GLU A 588 42.46 -2.63 -6.43
C GLU A 588 41.23 -2.04 -7.13
N ILE A 589 40.56 -1.07 -6.51
CA ILE A 589 39.44 -0.34 -7.11
C ILE A 589 39.90 0.40 -8.36
N LEU A 590 41.01 1.14 -8.26
CA LEU A 590 41.56 1.93 -9.37
C LEU A 590 42.07 1.06 -10.52
N ASP A 591 42.73 -0.06 -10.22
CA ASP A 591 43.18 -1.01 -11.23
C ASP A 591 41.99 -1.71 -11.93
N THR A 592 40.97 -2.09 -11.15
CA THR A 592 39.72 -2.63 -11.70
C THR A 592 39.03 -1.62 -12.61
N LEU A 593 38.99 -0.34 -12.22
CA LEU A 593 38.40 0.72 -13.03
C LEU A 593 39.12 0.88 -14.37
N ALA A 594 40.46 0.99 -14.36
CA ALA A 594 41.25 1.13 -15.58
C ALA A 594 41.09 -0.09 -16.51
N THR A 595 41.15 -1.30 -15.95
CA THR A 595 40.94 -2.55 -16.69
C THR A 595 39.53 -2.61 -17.29
N ALA A 596 38.51 -2.20 -16.54
CA ALA A 596 37.14 -2.21 -17.01
C ALA A 596 36.90 -1.14 -18.09
N ALA A 597 37.46 0.07 -17.93
CA ALA A 597 37.38 1.12 -18.95
C ALA A 597 38.02 0.68 -20.28
N GLN A 598 39.17 0.00 -20.21
CA GLN A 598 39.83 -0.58 -21.38
C GLN A 598 38.98 -1.68 -22.03
N ARG A 599 38.45 -2.61 -21.23
CA ARG A 599 37.60 -3.72 -21.71
C ARG A 599 36.34 -3.22 -22.41
N GLU A 600 35.74 -2.16 -21.91
CA GLU A 600 34.50 -1.57 -22.46
C GLU A 600 34.76 -0.51 -23.55
N HIS A 601 36.02 -0.33 -23.96
CA HIS A 601 36.46 0.64 -24.96
C HIS A 601 35.96 2.06 -24.68
N LEU A 602 36.07 2.50 -23.44
CA LEU A 602 35.70 3.86 -23.04
C LEU A 602 36.78 4.85 -23.46
N ASP A 603 36.36 6.05 -23.87
CA ASP A 603 37.30 7.14 -24.14
C ASP A 603 37.95 7.66 -22.83
N PRO A 604 39.06 8.42 -22.93
CA PRO A 604 39.73 8.97 -21.75
C PRO A 604 38.86 9.90 -20.90
N ALA A 605 37.84 10.55 -21.49
CA ALA A 605 36.95 11.45 -20.77
C ALA A 605 36.01 10.68 -19.83
N TRP A 606 35.55 9.50 -20.25
CA TRP A 606 34.79 8.56 -19.43
C TRP A 606 35.62 7.97 -18.29
N GLU A 607 36.84 7.52 -18.57
CA GLU A 607 37.75 7.04 -17.52
C GLU A 607 38.02 8.16 -16.49
N ALA A 608 38.24 9.38 -16.95
CA ALA A 608 38.42 10.55 -16.10
C ALA A 608 37.17 10.86 -15.25
N ALA A 609 35.97 10.77 -15.82
CA ALA A 609 34.72 11.00 -15.09
C ALA A 609 34.49 9.93 -14.01
N LEU A 610 34.76 8.66 -14.31
CA LEU A 610 34.67 7.57 -13.34
C LEU A 610 35.72 7.69 -12.24
N LEU A 611 36.95 8.09 -12.60
CA LEU A 611 38.01 8.34 -11.63
C LEU A 611 37.68 9.51 -10.69
N ASP A 612 37.07 10.58 -11.23
CA ASP A 612 36.57 11.69 -10.44
C ASP A 612 35.51 11.25 -9.43
N TYR A 613 34.54 10.42 -9.87
CA TYR A 613 33.53 9.84 -9.01
C TYR A 613 34.15 8.97 -7.89
N VAL A 614 35.04 8.03 -8.25
CA VAL A 614 35.71 7.16 -7.27
C VAL A 614 36.52 8.00 -6.29
N GLY A 615 37.25 9.01 -6.78
CA GLY A 615 38.06 9.91 -5.97
C GLY A 615 37.24 10.66 -4.93
N ARG A 616 36.18 11.36 -5.35
CA ARG A 616 35.31 12.13 -4.44
C ARG A 616 34.70 11.25 -3.33
N ASN A 617 34.19 10.07 -3.69
CA ASN A 617 33.56 9.17 -2.73
C ASN A 617 34.58 8.49 -1.81
N ALA A 618 35.73 8.04 -2.33
CA ALA A 618 36.78 7.42 -1.53
C ALA A 618 37.40 8.40 -0.51
N LEU A 619 37.62 9.66 -0.90
CA LEU A 619 38.10 10.71 0.00
C LEU A 619 37.13 10.94 1.16
N GLY A 620 35.82 11.01 0.88
CA GLY A 620 34.79 11.13 1.92
C GLY A 620 34.75 9.92 2.86
N LEU A 621 34.76 8.70 2.31
CA LEU A 621 34.72 7.46 3.10
C LEU A 621 35.94 7.28 4.01
N HIS A 622 37.10 7.76 3.58
CA HIS A 622 38.36 7.60 4.31
C HIS A 622 38.77 8.82 5.14
N SER A 623 37.99 9.91 5.16
CA SER A 623 38.30 11.10 5.98
C SER A 623 38.19 10.89 7.48
N ILE A 624 37.68 9.75 7.91
CA ILE A 624 37.57 9.33 9.32
C ILE A 624 38.47 8.13 9.63
N ARG A 625 39.28 7.67 8.67
CA ARG A 625 40.11 6.46 8.78
C ARG A 625 41.59 6.82 8.79
N SER A 626 42.39 6.06 9.55
CA SER A 626 43.86 6.24 9.61
C SER A 626 44.55 6.00 8.26
N THR A 627 43.93 5.26 7.35
CA THR A 627 44.44 4.97 5.99
C THR A 627 44.16 6.07 4.98
N GLY A 628 43.57 7.20 5.38
CA GLY A 628 43.16 8.27 4.46
C GLY A 628 44.28 8.81 3.56
N MET A 629 45.49 8.97 4.07
CA MET A 629 46.61 9.46 3.26
C MET A 629 47.15 8.45 2.25
N GLU A 630 46.91 7.15 2.45
CA GLU A 630 47.22 6.12 1.44
C GLU A 630 46.29 6.24 0.24
N VAL A 631 45.00 6.54 0.50
CA VAL A 631 43.99 6.82 -0.52
C VAL A 631 44.35 8.05 -1.34
N VAL A 632 44.74 9.15 -0.68
CA VAL A 632 45.19 10.38 -1.37
C VAL A 632 46.34 10.11 -2.32
N ARG A 633 47.36 9.35 -1.87
CA ARG A 633 48.53 8.98 -2.70
C ARG A 633 48.14 8.14 -3.91
N ALA A 634 47.31 7.11 -3.72
CA ALA A 634 46.87 6.24 -4.81
C ALA A 634 46.03 7.01 -5.86
N LEU A 635 45.10 7.86 -5.40
CA LEU A 635 44.30 8.71 -6.28
C LEU A 635 45.15 9.71 -7.05
N LYS A 636 46.13 10.35 -6.41
CA LYS A 636 47.04 11.30 -7.05
C LYS A 636 47.84 10.64 -8.19
N GLN A 637 48.35 9.42 -7.97
CA GLN A 637 49.01 8.64 -9.02
C GLN A 637 48.07 8.31 -10.19
N ALA A 638 46.85 7.86 -9.90
CA ALA A 638 45.86 7.56 -10.95
C ALA A 638 45.46 8.80 -11.77
N VAL A 639 45.22 9.94 -11.09
CA VAL A 639 44.87 11.22 -11.74
C VAL A 639 46.00 11.75 -12.60
N GLN A 640 47.26 11.58 -12.18
CA GLN A 640 48.42 11.95 -12.98
C GLN A 640 48.57 11.07 -14.23
N LYS A 641 48.31 9.75 -14.11
CA LYS A 641 48.42 8.79 -15.22
C LYS A 641 47.39 9.05 -16.32
N ASN A 642 46.14 9.39 -15.97
CA ASN A 642 45.08 9.64 -16.95
C ASN A 642 45.26 10.98 -17.70
N GLY A 643 45.70 12.04 -17.01
CA GLY A 643 46.09 13.31 -17.65
C GLY A 643 44.95 14.16 -18.24
N HIS A 644 43.69 13.72 -18.16
CA HIS A 644 42.56 14.45 -18.75
C HIS A 644 42.24 15.76 -17.97
N PRO A 645 41.97 16.90 -18.63
CA PRO A 645 41.75 18.19 -17.96
C PRO A 645 40.53 18.24 -17.02
N SER A 646 39.52 17.39 -17.23
CA SER A 646 38.35 17.33 -16.32
C SER A 646 38.71 16.95 -14.88
N LEU A 647 39.89 16.36 -14.67
CA LEU A 647 40.42 15.98 -13.36
C LEU A 647 41.18 17.11 -12.64
N ASP A 648 41.42 18.27 -13.26
CA ASP A 648 42.20 19.37 -12.69
C ASP A 648 41.67 19.81 -11.32
N SER A 649 40.35 19.79 -11.21
CA SER A 649 39.62 20.06 -9.98
C SER A 649 39.97 19.07 -8.86
N LEU A 650 39.89 17.77 -9.13
CA LEU A 650 40.28 16.73 -8.18
C LEU A 650 41.79 16.78 -7.89
N ARG A 651 42.62 17.11 -8.88
CA ARG A 651 44.07 17.29 -8.70
C ARG A 651 44.38 18.38 -7.68
N ARG A 652 43.73 19.57 -7.80
CA ARG A 652 43.86 20.65 -6.82
C ARG A 652 43.46 20.22 -5.41
N GLN A 653 42.36 19.47 -5.27
CA GLN A 653 41.94 18.94 -3.97
C GLN A 653 42.98 17.99 -3.38
N LEU A 654 43.46 17.04 -4.17
CA LEU A 654 44.46 16.06 -3.74
C LEU A 654 45.77 16.75 -3.34
N ASP A 655 46.22 17.75 -4.10
CA ASP A 655 47.43 18.51 -3.79
C ASP A 655 47.30 19.33 -2.50
N TYR A 656 46.13 19.92 -2.26
CA TYR A 656 45.86 20.61 -1.00
C TYR A 656 45.90 19.65 0.19
N ILE A 657 45.19 18.52 0.10
CA ILE A 657 45.13 17.51 1.17
C ILE A 657 46.52 16.92 1.45
N ASP A 658 47.30 16.63 0.40
CA ASP A 658 48.69 16.17 0.48
C ASP A 658 49.60 17.20 1.16
N THR A 659 49.42 18.48 0.85
CA THR A 659 50.13 19.59 1.51
C THR A 659 49.79 19.69 2.99
N GLN A 660 48.52 19.52 3.36
CA GLN A 660 48.07 19.48 4.76
C GLN A 660 48.52 18.18 5.48
N ARG A 661 49.00 17.18 4.73
CA ARG A 661 49.41 15.85 5.22
C ARG A 661 48.34 15.14 6.04
N SER A 662 47.08 15.46 5.80
CA SER A 662 45.95 14.97 6.59
C SER A 662 44.67 14.95 5.77
N LEU A 663 43.97 13.81 5.77
CA LEU A 663 42.62 13.67 5.23
C LEU A 663 41.63 13.58 6.39
N THR A 664 41.05 14.73 6.73
CA THR A 664 39.96 14.90 7.69
C THR A 664 38.73 15.49 7.00
N ALA A 665 37.56 15.44 7.66
CA ALA A 665 36.36 16.12 7.17
C ALA A 665 36.60 17.62 6.91
N THR A 666 37.35 18.30 7.80
CA THR A 666 37.68 19.72 7.67
C THR A 666 38.56 19.98 6.46
N THR A 667 39.67 19.25 6.32
CA THR A 667 40.59 19.43 5.18
C THR A 667 39.93 19.09 3.85
N LEU A 668 39.03 18.10 3.82
CA LEU A 668 38.25 17.76 2.63
C LEU A 668 37.24 18.87 2.27
N ALA A 669 36.57 19.46 3.26
CA ALA A 669 35.66 20.58 3.07
C ALA A 669 36.40 21.83 2.55
N ASP A 670 37.59 22.12 3.10
CA ASP A 670 38.43 23.22 2.64
C ASP A 670 38.96 22.97 1.22
N ALA A 671 39.40 21.74 0.91
CA ALA A 671 39.81 21.34 -0.44
C ALA A 671 38.68 21.52 -1.46
N SER A 672 37.44 21.17 -1.08
CA SER A 672 36.25 21.30 -1.93
C SER A 672 35.86 22.75 -2.22
N ARG A 673 36.46 23.75 -1.55
CA ARG A 673 36.24 25.18 -1.85
C ARG A 673 37.23 25.73 -2.88
N LEU A 674 38.22 24.94 -3.32
CA LEU A 674 39.23 25.33 -4.31
C LEU A 674 38.75 25.19 -5.77
N HIS A 675 37.43 25.06 -5.97
CA HIS A 675 36.80 24.86 -7.27
C HIS A 675 36.78 26.11 -8.13
#